data_AF-A0AAN4PND9-F1
#
_entry.id   AF-A0AAN4PND9-F1
#
_cell.length_a   1.000
_cell.length_b   1.000
_cell.length_c   1.000
_cell.angle_alpha   90.00
_cell.angle_beta   90.00
_cell.angle_gamma   90.00
#
_symmetry.space_group_name_H-M   'P 1'
#
loop_
_entity.id
_entity.type
_entity.pdbx_description
1 polymer ?
#
loop_
_entity_poly.entity_id
_entity_poly.type
_entity_poly.pdbx_seq_one_letter_code
_entity_poly.pdbx_strand_id
1 'polypeptide(L)'
;MGSMPHLTTAIGLIIALTSVKFLSIPLLQQVLTFSHSSGHNQNNLCPLAPSVQSPLDGLLPSHRFIRDQSIRTRQADRLSKAVKIPTIIEEHMQDPYSDDFSPFLDFHGLLKSFFPLMYSNARIDYINRVGLVFTLNGTDQSLKPILFAAHQDVVPVDDPSKWTYPPFSGHFDGEWLWGRGASDCKNLVIGLLSVIEDLLAQEWHPTRTVMLAFGFDEEIQGQLGARSISSFLEQKYGRYSFEFITDEGGMGFENLANDEGDDDMVYALPSISEKGSLNVVLDLSVSGGHSSVPPPHTGIGIMSEIIYFLEREKLFAPLLGETHPTRQKLECQARHSPNYVESWLADILQSTDYAFAAQELALSRGPEFRFLLQTSQAADTFNGGIQANNLPENISASVNYRIAMHETPDTVKSRAIQIIAPIARKHNLTLFDFRDNPTSKGNNYLQLSTDKIELHPAPVSPIHDAVGTRFAGVIRSVFESVPSLKGKTVVVSGDIMQGNTDTIFYWNLSRNIYRWEPVRTGRALNIHGIDERIAIDAHLETMTFYYELIRAFNVPDDSSEKAHVIVGAGFAGITALYRLRKLGFKCRVLEKGSDIGGIWHWICYPGARVDSYVPSYEFSMPECWQDWEWTNNYPDYAEMRRYFDHCDEKLSIRQHVSFSTTVTGARYDESSNTWTVECNNGQSVRCKYLVLAVGFTSDKERFTHPDTHLFEGDVYYPYRWPEDGVEPDDKRVAIVGSGSTSVQIVQEWASKAKSLTVFQRTPNTAIPVHPKPFSPGEYTTLKSKYPTILETRKTSPSGLADAEPIARRTFDDPLDKQQRTYENLYQHGGLPFWVSSYKDMMHDEAANRQAYDFWVRKTRSRIISPRKRELLAPLQPPHPFGAKRPPLEQNYFEQFNRENVDVIDAKATPISTFTSDGIITSDNTVHHADILVFATGFKSVITALTSLGVQGIDGLRLEDLWAEGLLTYLGIMCHGFPNMFILDGPQAPSEMGNAPTNLEVQGDWIATVVEKMKSGSVDAVHPTVAAMEEWRDKVRTVTKRSLYRKAESRYMTSHAVEDELEPLYFGGGIPKYVEELNVSLTRWREAFIMKSSIQ
;
A
#
# COMPACT_ATOMS: atom_id res chain seq x y z
N MET A 1 -65.39 -3.27 -14.46
CA MET A 1 -66.66 -2.49 -14.40
C MET A 1 -66.31 -1.04 -14.64
N GLY A 2 -67.20 -0.24 -15.25
CA GLY A 2 -66.95 1.14 -15.70
C GLY A 2 -66.07 1.17 -16.97
N SER A 3 -66.53 1.45 -18.19
CA SER A 3 -67.39 2.54 -18.74
C SER A 3 -66.58 3.71 -19.34
N MET A 4 -66.17 3.52 -20.60
CA MET A 4 -66.45 4.38 -21.77
C MET A 4 -67.53 5.49 -21.61
N PRO A 5 -67.63 6.50 -22.53
CA PRO A 5 -67.07 6.58 -23.90
C PRO A 5 -66.29 7.93 -24.13
N HIS A 6 -66.24 8.69 -25.26
CA HIS A 6 -66.90 8.69 -26.60
C HIS A 6 -66.15 9.62 -27.61
N LEU A 7 -66.34 9.39 -28.94
CA LEU A 7 -66.63 10.32 -30.07
C LEU A 7 -65.90 11.69 -30.23
N THR A 8 -65.60 12.26 -31.42
CA THR A 8 -65.76 11.91 -32.87
C THR A 8 -64.71 12.79 -33.61
N THR A 9 -63.86 12.36 -34.56
CA THR A 9 -64.09 11.89 -35.94
C THR A 9 -64.92 12.85 -36.84
N ALA A 10 -64.31 13.46 -37.87
CA ALA A 10 -64.74 13.39 -39.29
C ALA A 10 -64.14 14.49 -40.22
N ILE A 11 -63.46 14.05 -41.29
CA ILE A 11 -63.63 14.43 -42.73
C ILE A 11 -63.63 15.94 -43.12
N GLY A 12 -62.87 16.43 -44.11
CA GLY A 12 -61.87 15.81 -45.01
C GLY A 12 -61.96 16.28 -46.48
N LEU A 13 -61.04 15.81 -47.33
CA LEU A 13 -61.08 15.83 -48.82
C LEU A 13 -60.93 17.21 -49.54
N ILE A 14 -60.31 17.37 -50.73
CA ILE A 14 -59.47 16.48 -51.59
C ILE A 14 -58.75 17.29 -52.72
N ILE A 15 -57.74 16.71 -53.40
CA ILE A 15 -57.15 17.07 -54.73
C ILE A 15 -56.30 18.37 -54.83
N ALA A 16 -55.23 18.48 -55.66
CA ALA A 16 -54.18 17.54 -56.13
C ALA A 16 -53.07 18.31 -56.93
N LEU A 17 -51.88 17.69 -57.11
CA LEU A 17 -50.81 18.01 -58.11
C LEU A 17 -50.05 19.36 -57.91
N THR A 18 -48.74 19.53 -58.20
CA THR A 18 -47.74 18.63 -58.82
C THR A 18 -46.29 18.90 -58.34
N SER A 19 -45.50 17.82 -58.19
CA SER A 19 -44.03 17.72 -58.41
C SER A 19 -43.02 18.73 -57.81
N VAL A 20 -42.37 18.35 -56.71
CA VAL A 20 -40.89 18.43 -56.53
C VAL A 20 -40.42 17.09 -55.95
N LYS A 21 -39.24 16.58 -56.35
CA LYS A 21 -38.69 15.31 -55.83
C LYS A 21 -37.87 15.53 -54.56
N PHE A 22 -38.38 15.09 -53.41
CA PHE A 22 -37.54 14.66 -52.29
C PHE A 22 -37.30 13.15 -52.38
N LEU A 23 -36.08 12.70 -52.11
CA LEU A 23 -35.75 11.27 -52.05
C LEU A 23 -35.89 10.78 -50.61
N SER A 24 -36.97 10.02 -50.40
CA SER A 24 -37.39 9.35 -49.18
C SER A 24 -36.29 8.57 -48.45
N ILE A 25 -36.21 8.78 -47.12
CA ILE A 25 -35.72 7.76 -46.18
C ILE A 25 -36.96 7.07 -45.59
N PRO A 26 -37.11 5.74 -45.67
CA PRO A 26 -38.25 5.03 -45.10
C PRO A 26 -38.06 4.80 -43.60
N LEU A 27 -38.96 5.36 -42.79
CA LEU A 27 -39.00 5.09 -41.34
C LEU A 27 -39.59 3.69 -41.09
N LEU A 28 -38.74 2.67 -40.99
CA LEU A 28 -39.16 1.34 -40.52
C LEU A 28 -38.87 1.20 -39.02
N GLN A 29 -39.90 1.31 -38.18
CA GLN A 29 -39.85 0.80 -36.81
C GLN A 29 -39.89 -0.74 -36.83
N GLN A 30 -38.72 -1.39 -36.89
CA GLN A 30 -38.62 -2.79 -36.51
C GLN A 30 -38.44 -2.89 -35.00
N VAL A 31 -39.49 -3.36 -34.29
CA VAL A 31 -39.36 -3.81 -32.90
C VAL A 31 -38.64 -5.16 -32.92
N LEU A 32 -37.31 -5.12 -32.88
CA LEU A 32 -36.48 -6.30 -32.71
C LEU A 32 -36.48 -6.71 -31.23
N THR A 33 -37.23 -7.77 -30.92
CA THR A 33 -37.11 -8.47 -29.64
C THR A 33 -35.79 -9.24 -29.61
N PHE A 34 -34.74 -8.66 -29.03
CA PHE A 34 -33.45 -9.31 -28.86
C PHE A 34 -33.58 -10.55 -27.95
N SER A 35 -33.46 -11.73 -28.56
CA SER A 35 -33.31 -12.99 -27.83
C SER A 35 -31.92 -13.04 -27.20
N HIS A 36 -31.83 -13.18 -25.87
CA HIS A 36 -30.56 -13.38 -25.17
C HIS A 36 -29.78 -14.59 -25.71
N SER A 37 -28.74 -14.34 -26.49
CA SER A 37 -27.72 -15.32 -26.88
C SER A 37 -26.46 -15.12 -26.04
N SER A 38 -26.46 -15.68 -24.82
CA SER A 38 -25.29 -15.72 -23.94
C SER A 38 -24.20 -16.59 -24.57
N GLY A 39 -23.33 -15.98 -25.39
CA GLY A 39 -22.51 -16.70 -26.37
C GLY A 39 -21.05 -16.26 -26.52
N HIS A 40 -20.59 -15.20 -25.84
CA HIS A 40 -19.17 -14.84 -25.80
C HIS A 40 -18.71 -14.48 -24.37
N ASN A 41 -17.42 -14.70 -24.11
CA ASN A 41 -16.85 -14.73 -22.76
C ASN A 41 -16.57 -13.31 -22.22
N GLN A 42 -17.60 -12.66 -21.69
CA GLN A 42 -17.56 -11.28 -21.15
C GLN A 42 -16.47 -11.03 -20.10
N ASN A 43 -15.95 -12.09 -19.44
CA ASN A 43 -14.95 -11.98 -18.39
C ASN A 43 -13.65 -11.25 -18.79
N ASN A 44 -13.34 -11.11 -20.08
CA ASN A 44 -12.07 -10.56 -20.57
C ASN A 44 -12.08 -9.08 -21.04
N LEU A 45 -13.22 -8.40 -21.23
CA LEU A 45 -13.22 -6.99 -21.66
C LEU A 45 -12.91 -6.04 -20.50
N CYS A 46 -11.98 -5.10 -20.66
CA CYS A 46 -11.55 -4.15 -19.62
C CYS A 46 -11.24 -4.78 -18.23
N PRO A 47 -10.18 -5.61 -18.11
CA PRO A 47 -9.66 -6.05 -16.82
C PRO A 47 -9.00 -4.90 -16.06
N LEU A 48 -9.14 -4.86 -14.73
CA LEU A 48 -8.46 -3.87 -13.90
C LEU A 48 -6.96 -4.18 -13.81
N ALA A 49 -6.10 -3.18 -14.08
CA ALA A 49 -4.66 -3.31 -13.89
C ALA A 49 -4.32 -3.63 -12.42
N PRO A 50 -3.32 -4.47 -12.12
CA PRO A 50 -2.91 -4.76 -10.76
C PRO A 50 -2.33 -3.50 -10.09
N SER A 51 -2.76 -3.21 -8.86
CA SER A 51 -2.29 -2.06 -8.09
C SER A 51 -0.79 -2.20 -7.76
N VAL A 52 0.00 -1.19 -8.11
CA VAL A 52 1.46 -1.19 -7.90
C VAL A 52 1.78 -0.89 -6.43
N GLN A 53 2.49 -1.80 -5.76
CA GLN A 53 3.01 -1.54 -4.42
C GLN A 53 4.13 -0.50 -4.50
N SER A 54 4.13 0.50 -3.60
CA SER A 54 5.26 1.43 -3.45
C SER A 54 6.58 0.66 -3.23
N PRO A 55 7.69 1.07 -3.87
CA PRO A 55 8.97 0.40 -3.69
C PRO A 55 9.44 0.38 -2.23
N LEU A 56 10.13 -0.70 -1.84
CA LEU A 56 10.81 -0.81 -0.55
C LEU A 56 12.19 -0.12 -0.63
N ASP A 57 12.15 1.20 -0.84
CA ASP A 57 13.31 2.09 -1.02
C ASP A 57 13.72 2.85 0.26
N GLY A 58 12.88 2.82 1.30
CA GLY A 58 13.10 3.52 2.58
C GLY A 58 12.56 4.95 2.63
N LEU A 59 11.96 5.44 1.53
CA LEU A 59 11.40 6.80 1.46
C LEU A 59 10.10 6.92 2.27
N LEU A 60 9.80 8.15 2.69
CA LEU A 60 8.55 8.47 3.39
C LEU A 60 7.33 8.26 2.47
N PRO A 61 6.17 7.85 3.02
CA PRO A 61 4.99 7.52 2.22
C PRO A 61 4.29 8.78 1.69
N SER A 62 3.94 8.77 0.40
CA SER A 62 3.30 9.89 -0.32
C SER A 62 1.99 10.41 0.27
N HIS A 63 1.26 9.62 1.06
CA HIS A 63 0.04 10.08 1.73
C HIS A 63 0.28 11.29 2.68
N ARG A 64 1.54 11.58 3.04
CA ARG A 64 1.88 12.78 3.83
C ARG A 64 1.61 14.09 3.09
N PHE A 65 1.66 14.13 1.75
CA PHE A 65 1.31 15.35 1.00
C PHE A 65 -0.13 15.81 1.30
N ILE A 66 -1.04 14.86 1.50
CA ILE A 66 -2.46 15.13 1.80
C ILE A 66 -2.70 15.37 3.30
N ARG A 67 -1.95 14.70 4.19
CA ARG A 67 -2.16 14.77 5.66
C ARG A 67 -1.42 15.91 6.37
N ASP A 68 -0.31 16.40 5.82
CA ASP A 68 0.52 17.41 6.48
C ASP A 68 0.10 18.85 6.06
N GLN A 69 -0.81 19.46 6.83
CA GLN A 69 -0.37 20.62 7.62
C GLN A 69 0.52 21.64 6.88
N SER A 70 1.83 21.52 7.18
CA SER A 70 2.93 22.33 6.68
C SER A 70 3.22 22.17 5.20
N ILE A 71 2.90 21.01 4.60
CA ILE A 71 3.01 20.79 3.16
C ILE A 71 1.88 21.54 2.46
N ARG A 72 0.61 21.37 2.88
CA ARG A 72 -0.54 22.09 2.30
C ARG A 72 -0.31 23.60 2.30
N THR A 73 0.12 24.16 3.43
CA THR A 73 0.42 25.60 3.55
C THR A 73 1.57 26.04 2.62
N ARG A 74 2.63 25.24 2.51
CA ARG A 74 3.81 25.51 1.67
C ARG A 74 3.51 25.43 0.17
N GLN A 75 2.64 24.52 -0.27
CA GLN A 75 2.25 24.44 -1.67
C GLN A 75 1.26 25.54 -2.08
N ALA A 76 0.32 25.89 -1.19
CA ALA A 76 -0.52 27.08 -1.40
C ALA A 76 0.33 28.34 -1.57
N ASP A 77 1.37 28.53 -0.72
CA ASP A 77 2.30 29.66 -0.82
C ASP A 77 3.17 29.63 -2.11
N ARG A 78 3.72 28.46 -2.48
CA ARG A 78 4.51 28.29 -3.72
C ARG A 78 3.68 28.60 -4.97
N LEU A 79 2.51 27.99 -5.11
CA LEU A 79 1.67 28.17 -6.30
C LEU A 79 1.04 29.57 -6.33
N SER A 80 0.64 30.13 -5.17
CA SER A 80 0.22 31.54 -5.04
C SER A 80 1.27 32.53 -5.56
N LYS A 81 2.56 32.25 -5.35
CA LYS A 81 3.66 33.08 -5.83
C LYS A 81 3.98 32.84 -7.31
N ALA A 82 3.81 31.62 -7.82
CA ALA A 82 3.92 31.32 -9.25
C ALA A 82 2.86 32.05 -10.09
N VAL A 83 1.60 32.06 -9.62
CA VAL A 83 0.48 32.77 -10.26
C VAL A 83 0.66 34.30 -10.24
N LYS A 84 1.48 34.86 -9.34
CA LYS A 84 1.78 36.30 -9.28
C LYS A 84 2.73 36.80 -10.37
N ILE A 85 3.37 35.91 -11.13
CA ILE A 85 4.30 36.27 -12.20
C ILE A 85 3.58 36.08 -13.56
N PRO A 86 3.27 37.18 -14.29
CA PRO A 86 2.51 37.12 -15.53
C PRO A 86 3.38 36.71 -16.71
N THR A 87 3.65 35.42 -16.84
CA THR A 87 4.28 34.76 -18.00
C THR A 87 3.32 34.70 -19.21
N ILE A 88 2.74 35.85 -19.57
CA ILE A 88 1.80 35.95 -20.68
C ILE A 88 2.57 35.72 -21.99
N ILE A 89 1.96 34.97 -22.91
CA ILE A 89 2.43 34.80 -24.28
C ILE A 89 1.38 35.33 -25.27
N GLU A 90 1.82 35.89 -26.39
CA GLU A 90 0.96 36.38 -27.47
C GLU A 90 1.55 36.01 -28.84
N GLU A 91 0.72 35.89 -29.89
CA GLU A 91 1.16 35.47 -31.23
C GLU A 91 2.28 36.36 -31.84
N HIS A 92 2.46 37.60 -31.33
CA HIS A 92 3.50 38.51 -31.77
C HIS A 92 4.89 38.22 -31.17
N MET A 93 4.98 37.43 -30.10
CA MET A 93 6.21 37.17 -29.32
C MET A 93 7.07 36.08 -29.97
N GLN A 94 7.73 36.41 -31.08
CA GLN A 94 8.44 35.45 -31.95
C GLN A 94 9.96 35.34 -31.70
N ASP A 95 10.53 36.10 -30.77
CA ASP A 95 11.96 36.04 -30.40
C ASP A 95 12.14 35.86 -28.87
N PRO A 96 12.54 34.68 -28.37
CA PRO A 96 12.74 34.42 -26.95
C PRO A 96 13.95 35.17 -26.34
N TYR A 97 14.76 35.87 -27.16
CA TYR A 97 15.82 36.75 -26.70
C TYR A 97 15.38 38.22 -26.51
N SER A 98 14.13 38.58 -26.85
CA SER A 98 13.55 39.90 -26.57
C SER A 98 13.31 40.17 -25.07
N ASP A 99 13.00 41.40 -24.71
CA ASP A 99 12.65 41.77 -23.33
C ASP A 99 11.20 41.37 -22.96
N ASP A 100 10.37 41.02 -23.93
CA ASP A 100 8.97 40.61 -23.73
C ASP A 100 8.88 39.31 -22.91
N PHE A 101 9.89 38.43 -23.04
CA PHE A 101 10.03 37.21 -22.25
C PHE A 101 10.64 37.42 -20.84
N SER A 102 10.86 38.67 -20.41
CA SER A 102 11.41 38.94 -19.06
C SER A 102 10.61 38.36 -17.89
N PRO A 103 9.26 38.26 -17.89
CA PRO A 103 8.52 37.64 -16.78
C PRO A 103 8.85 36.15 -16.58
N PHE A 104 9.25 35.44 -17.64
CA PHE A 104 9.69 34.04 -17.53
C PHE A 104 11.02 33.93 -16.78
N LEU A 105 11.92 34.92 -16.93
CA LEU A 105 13.19 34.95 -16.19
C LEU A 105 12.98 35.27 -14.71
N ASP A 106 12.02 36.14 -14.38
CA ASP A 106 11.57 36.34 -13.00
C ASP A 106 10.96 35.06 -12.42
N PHE A 107 10.17 34.32 -13.22
CA PHE A 107 9.64 33.01 -12.82
C PHE A 107 10.76 31.99 -12.57
N HIS A 108 11.79 31.92 -13.43
CA HIS A 108 12.99 31.08 -13.20
C HIS A 108 13.71 31.45 -11.90
N GLY A 109 13.79 32.75 -11.58
CA GLY A 109 14.30 33.25 -10.30
C GLY A 109 13.48 32.75 -9.10
N LEU A 110 12.15 32.75 -9.22
CA LEU A 110 11.25 32.21 -8.20
C LEU A 110 11.42 30.69 -8.03
N LEU A 111 11.40 29.92 -9.13
CA LEU A 111 11.61 28.46 -9.11
C LEU A 111 12.94 28.11 -8.42
N LYS A 112 14.02 28.81 -8.77
CA LYS A 112 15.34 28.63 -8.13
C LYS A 112 15.35 28.94 -6.63
N SER A 113 14.49 29.85 -6.17
CA SER A 113 14.33 30.15 -4.73
C SER A 113 13.53 29.08 -3.97
N PHE A 114 12.64 28.37 -4.67
CA PHE A 114 11.77 27.34 -4.08
C PHE A 114 12.37 25.94 -4.06
N PHE A 115 13.24 25.63 -5.02
CA PHE A 115 13.74 24.28 -5.26
C PHE A 115 15.29 24.21 -5.25
N PRO A 116 15.95 24.64 -4.15
CA PRO A 116 17.42 24.68 -4.07
C PRO A 116 18.10 23.31 -4.20
N LEU A 117 17.50 22.22 -3.75
CA LEU A 117 18.07 20.87 -3.93
C LEU A 117 17.99 20.44 -5.38
N MET A 118 16.87 20.67 -6.06
CA MET A 118 16.73 20.40 -7.49
C MET A 118 17.73 21.21 -8.31
N TYR A 119 17.85 22.51 -8.06
CA TYR A 119 18.79 23.40 -8.77
C TYR A 119 20.28 23.16 -8.43
N SER A 120 20.60 22.35 -7.41
CA SER A 120 21.98 21.96 -7.07
C SER A 120 22.35 20.53 -7.50
N ASN A 121 21.37 19.63 -7.64
CA ASN A 121 21.61 18.22 -8.02
C ASN A 121 21.31 17.91 -9.49
N ALA A 122 20.38 18.64 -10.13
CA ALA A 122 20.07 18.44 -11.55
C ALA A 122 21.00 19.23 -12.47
N ARG A 123 21.32 18.63 -13.62
CA ARG A 123 21.92 19.35 -14.75
C ARG A 123 20.80 20.06 -15.51
N ILE A 124 20.88 21.39 -15.59
CA ILE A 124 19.87 22.24 -16.26
C ILE A 124 20.40 22.66 -17.64
N ASP A 125 19.66 22.32 -18.70
CA ASP A 125 19.82 22.92 -20.04
C ASP A 125 18.81 24.07 -20.21
N TYR A 126 19.26 25.21 -20.71
CA TYR A 126 18.40 26.35 -21.07
C TYR A 126 18.26 26.39 -22.59
N ILE A 127 17.10 25.98 -23.11
CA ILE A 127 16.80 25.90 -24.53
C ILE A 127 16.22 27.24 -24.98
N ASN A 128 16.86 27.89 -25.96
CA ASN A 128 16.48 29.21 -26.45
C ASN A 128 16.26 30.25 -25.32
N ARG A 129 17.17 30.30 -24.33
CA ARG A 129 17.11 31.13 -23.11
C ARG A 129 15.98 30.79 -22.12
N VAL A 130 14.76 30.47 -22.58
CA VAL A 130 13.53 30.42 -21.76
C VAL A 130 13.03 29.00 -21.46
N GLY A 131 13.24 28.04 -22.37
CA GLY A 131 12.85 26.64 -22.18
C GLY A 131 13.77 25.94 -21.17
N LEU A 132 13.20 25.21 -20.22
CA LEU A 132 13.97 24.53 -19.17
C LEU A 132 13.97 23.03 -19.38
N VAL A 133 15.14 22.38 -19.31
CA VAL A 133 15.25 20.92 -19.20
C VAL A 133 16.13 20.57 -18.01
N PHE A 134 15.53 19.97 -16.99
CA PHE A 134 16.24 19.44 -15.83
C PHE A 134 16.55 17.95 -16.05
N THR A 135 17.80 17.54 -15.86
CA THR A 135 18.24 16.15 -15.92
C THR A 135 18.80 15.71 -14.56
N LEU A 136 18.12 14.76 -13.90
CA LEU A 136 18.68 13.99 -12.79
C LEU A 136 19.19 12.65 -13.32
N ASN A 137 20.51 12.51 -13.41
CA ASN A 137 21.16 11.32 -13.95
C ASN A 137 20.94 10.11 -13.03
N GLY A 138 20.41 9.02 -13.59
CA GLY A 138 20.25 7.76 -12.87
C GLY A 138 21.57 7.00 -12.69
N THR A 139 21.69 6.19 -11.63
CA THR A 139 22.86 5.32 -11.42
C THR A 139 23.01 4.24 -12.50
N ASP A 140 21.91 3.84 -13.15
CA ASP A 140 21.90 2.89 -14.26
C ASP A 140 21.61 3.61 -15.59
N GLN A 141 22.62 3.67 -16.45
CA GLN A 141 22.57 4.30 -17.77
C GLN A 141 22.07 3.36 -18.89
N SER A 142 21.74 2.11 -18.57
CA SER A 142 21.07 1.18 -19.50
C SER A 142 19.55 1.35 -19.53
N LEU A 143 18.97 1.96 -18.47
CA LEU A 143 17.55 2.27 -18.39
C LEU A 143 17.22 3.53 -19.20
N LYS A 144 16.16 3.45 -20.02
CA LYS A 144 15.60 4.60 -20.71
C LYS A 144 15.21 5.71 -19.72
N PRO A 145 15.46 7.00 -19.98
CA PRO A 145 14.93 8.07 -19.16
C PRO A 145 13.38 8.09 -19.15
N ILE A 146 12.81 8.65 -18.09
CA ILE A 146 11.40 9.08 -18.03
C ILE A 146 11.33 10.61 -18.11
N LEU A 147 10.32 11.12 -18.82
CA LEU A 147 10.13 12.55 -19.07
C LEU A 147 8.78 13.02 -18.53
N PHE A 148 8.81 14.08 -17.74
CA PHE A 148 7.63 14.83 -17.33
C PHE A 148 7.69 16.20 -18.00
N ALA A 149 6.67 16.52 -18.78
CA ALA A 149 6.50 17.80 -19.42
C ALA A 149 5.35 18.59 -18.76
N ALA A 150 5.37 19.91 -19.00
CA ALA A 150 4.36 20.92 -18.67
C ALA A 150 4.80 22.24 -19.33
N HIS A 151 3.96 23.29 -19.36
CA HIS A 151 4.36 24.61 -19.85
C HIS A 151 4.41 25.71 -18.77
N GLN A 152 5.03 26.86 -19.09
CA GLN A 152 5.29 27.98 -18.15
C GLN A 152 4.42 29.21 -18.42
N ASP A 153 3.97 29.36 -19.65
CA ASP A 153 3.17 30.43 -20.21
C ASP A 153 1.71 30.37 -19.78
N VAL A 154 0.97 31.44 -20.10
CA VAL A 154 -0.46 31.58 -19.87
C VAL A 154 -1.09 32.51 -20.91
N VAL A 155 -2.36 32.29 -21.28
CA VAL A 155 -3.12 33.24 -22.11
C VAL A 155 -3.27 34.62 -21.46
N PRO A 156 -3.37 35.69 -22.28
CA PRO A 156 -3.75 37.03 -21.84
C PRO A 156 -5.05 37.09 -21.03
N VAL A 157 -5.33 38.28 -20.47
CA VAL A 157 -6.58 38.57 -19.76
C VAL A 157 -7.26 39.78 -20.39
N ASP A 158 -8.39 39.54 -21.06
CA ASP A 158 -9.26 40.54 -21.69
C ASP A 158 -9.66 41.67 -20.73
N ASP A 159 -10.40 41.32 -19.66
CA ASP A 159 -10.91 42.29 -18.71
C ASP A 159 -10.69 41.80 -17.27
N PRO A 160 -9.60 42.25 -16.62
CA PRO A 160 -9.30 41.97 -15.22
C PRO A 160 -10.38 42.45 -14.23
N SER A 161 -11.30 43.34 -14.62
CA SER A 161 -12.37 43.83 -13.73
C SER A 161 -13.55 42.87 -13.57
N LYS A 162 -13.64 41.84 -14.42
CA LYS A 162 -14.66 40.77 -14.35
C LYS A 162 -14.31 39.67 -13.33
N TRP A 163 -13.08 39.63 -12.81
CA TRP A 163 -12.60 38.59 -11.91
C TRP A 163 -12.98 38.87 -10.44
N THR A 164 -13.30 37.83 -9.68
CA THR A 164 -13.56 37.89 -8.23
C THR A 164 -12.29 38.28 -7.45
N TYR A 165 -11.12 37.82 -7.90
CA TYR A 165 -9.81 38.25 -7.42
C TYR A 165 -8.92 38.60 -8.62
N PRO A 166 -8.06 39.63 -8.57
CA PRO A 166 -7.26 40.03 -9.73
C PRO A 166 -6.45 38.83 -10.29
N PRO A 167 -6.33 38.68 -11.62
CA PRO A 167 -5.88 37.44 -12.26
C PRO A 167 -4.47 37.01 -11.83
N PHE A 168 -3.57 37.95 -11.55
CA PHE A 168 -2.21 37.69 -11.06
C PHE A 168 -2.06 38.00 -9.57
N SER A 169 -3.14 37.90 -8.78
CA SER A 169 -3.10 38.06 -7.33
C SER A 169 -2.69 36.79 -6.59
N GLY A 170 -2.82 35.61 -7.21
CA GLY A 170 -2.56 34.31 -6.58
C GLY A 170 -3.31 34.14 -5.26
N HIS A 171 -4.59 34.51 -5.21
CA HIS A 171 -5.37 34.52 -3.98
C HIS A 171 -5.65 33.10 -3.51
N PHE A 172 -5.47 32.83 -2.21
CA PHE A 172 -5.81 31.54 -1.58
C PHE A 172 -6.83 31.78 -0.48
N ASP A 173 -8.02 31.19 -0.59
CA ASP A 173 -9.12 31.37 0.37
C ASP A 173 -9.12 30.33 1.51
N GLY A 174 -8.30 29.27 1.39
CA GLY A 174 -8.24 28.13 2.32
C GLY A 174 -8.52 26.79 1.63
N GLU A 175 -9.25 26.80 0.52
CA GLU A 175 -9.56 25.65 -0.32
C GLU A 175 -9.04 25.83 -1.74
N TRP A 176 -9.35 26.97 -2.38
CA TRP A 176 -9.06 27.28 -3.76
C TRP A 176 -7.92 28.28 -3.89
N LEU A 177 -7.05 28.04 -4.87
CA LEU A 177 -6.12 29.05 -5.38
C LEU A 177 -6.66 29.63 -6.68
N TRP A 178 -6.79 30.96 -6.72
CA TRP A 178 -7.39 31.73 -7.81
C TRP A 178 -6.33 32.53 -8.56
N GLY A 179 -6.42 32.49 -9.89
CA GLY A 179 -5.66 33.33 -10.81
C GLY A 179 -5.27 32.62 -12.11
N ARG A 180 -4.76 33.39 -13.07
CA ARG A 180 -4.30 32.90 -14.37
C ARG A 180 -3.03 32.05 -14.21
N GLY A 181 -3.07 30.81 -14.70
CA GLY A 181 -2.03 29.80 -14.47
C GLY A 181 -2.17 29.04 -13.16
N ALA A 182 -3.34 29.07 -12.51
CA ALA A 182 -3.60 28.28 -11.31
C ALA A 182 -3.96 26.82 -11.64
N SER A 183 -4.64 26.58 -12.75
CA SER A 183 -4.95 25.23 -13.24
C SER A 183 -4.19 24.85 -14.52
N ASP A 184 -3.70 25.82 -15.29
CA ASP A 184 -3.07 25.55 -16.59
C ASP A 184 -1.84 26.46 -16.82
N CYS A 185 -0.58 26.03 -16.66
CA CYS A 185 -0.09 24.73 -16.22
C CYS A 185 0.95 24.83 -15.05
N LYS A 186 1.01 25.97 -14.35
CA LYS A 186 2.00 26.19 -13.27
C LYS A 186 1.80 25.29 -12.04
N ASN A 187 0.60 24.78 -11.84
CA ASN A 187 0.26 23.67 -10.94
C ASN A 187 1.14 22.42 -11.19
N LEU A 188 1.36 22.02 -12.45
CA LEU A 188 2.21 20.87 -12.76
C LEU A 188 3.69 21.22 -12.59
N VAL A 189 4.13 22.39 -13.07
CA VAL A 189 5.52 22.87 -12.89
C VAL A 189 5.91 22.90 -11.40
N ILE A 190 5.07 23.52 -10.55
CA ILE A 190 5.31 23.60 -9.09
C ILE A 190 5.13 22.23 -8.41
N GLY A 191 4.22 21.39 -8.89
CA GLY A 191 3.99 20.04 -8.35
C GLY A 191 5.16 19.09 -8.60
N LEU A 192 5.60 18.97 -9.85
CA LEU A 192 6.74 18.15 -10.27
C LEU A 192 8.04 18.57 -9.58
N LEU A 193 8.36 19.86 -9.60
CA LEU A 193 9.55 20.38 -8.90
C LEU A 193 9.44 20.18 -7.38
N SER A 194 8.25 20.29 -6.79
CA SER A 194 8.04 20.00 -5.37
C SER A 194 8.24 18.53 -5.01
N VAL A 195 7.77 17.60 -5.85
CA VAL A 195 7.97 16.15 -5.66
C VAL A 195 9.46 15.80 -5.74
N ILE A 196 10.18 16.36 -6.70
CA ILE A 196 11.62 16.10 -6.85
C ILE A 196 12.44 16.73 -5.71
N GLU A 197 12.16 17.97 -5.32
CA GLU A 197 12.79 18.64 -4.18
C GLU A 197 12.59 17.83 -2.88
N ASP A 198 11.38 17.29 -2.69
CA ASP A 198 10.99 16.50 -1.52
C ASP A 198 11.61 15.08 -1.52
N LEU A 199 11.81 14.47 -2.69
CA LEU A 199 12.62 13.24 -2.83
C LEU A 199 14.09 13.50 -2.50
N LEU A 200 14.69 14.56 -3.08
CA LEU A 200 16.10 14.92 -2.82
C LEU A 200 16.36 15.28 -1.35
N ALA A 201 15.38 15.86 -0.66
CA ALA A 201 15.43 16.13 0.78
C ALA A 201 15.47 14.86 1.66
N GLN A 202 15.23 13.68 1.09
CA GLN A 202 15.29 12.37 1.74
C GLN A 202 16.54 11.57 1.32
N GLU A 203 17.58 12.26 0.84
CA GLU A 203 18.82 11.65 0.30
C GLU A 203 18.59 10.68 -0.88
N TRP A 204 17.48 10.87 -1.61
CA TRP A 204 17.15 10.01 -2.76
C TRP A 204 18.14 10.17 -3.90
N HIS A 205 18.60 9.03 -4.42
CA HIS A 205 19.38 8.96 -5.66
C HIS A 205 18.60 8.11 -6.69
N PRO A 206 18.27 8.67 -7.87
CA PRO A 206 17.58 7.92 -8.91
C PRO A 206 18.44 6.80 -9.47
N THR A 207 17.83 5.65 -9.74
CA THR A 207 18.42 4.54 -10.49
C THR A 207 18.20 4.72 -11.98
N ARG A 208 16.96 5.06 -12.39
CA ARG A 208 16.64 5.48 -13.76
C ARG A 208 16.77 7.00 -13.90
N THR A 209 17.33 7.49 -15.01
CA THR A 209 17.40 8.94 -15.28
C THR A 209 16.01 9.57 -15.33
N VAL A 210 15.80 10.64 -14.57
CA VAL A 210 14.53 11.39 -14.51
C VAL A 210 14.73 12.77 -15.11
N MET A 211 13.82 13.17 -16.00
CA MET A 211 13.89 14.44 -16.71
C MET A 211 12.59 15.23 -16.56
N LEU A 212 12.71 16.53 -16.32
CA LEU A 212 11.60 17.49 -16.42
C LEU A 212 11.89 18.41 -17.61
N ALA A 213 10.89 18.68 -18.44
CA ALA A 213 10.97 19.63 -19.55
C ALA A 213 9.83 20.66 -19.42
N PHE A 214 10.14 21.95 -19.51
CA PHE A 214 9.13 22.99 -19.42
C PHE A 214 9.12 23.90 -20.65
N GLY A 215 8.00 23.87 -21.38
CA GLY A 215 7.67 24.77 -22.49
C GLY A 215 7.47 26.22 -22.04
N PHE A 216 7.25 27.14 -22.98
CA PHE A 216 7.01 28.56 -22.68
C PHE A 216 6.18 29.28 -23.75
N ASP A 217 5.55 28.52 -24.66
CA ASP A 217 4.74 29.02 -25.77
C ASP A 217 3.69 28.00 -26.24
N GLU A 218 3.24 27.09 -25.36
CA GLU A 218 2.21 26.06 -25.65
C GLU A 218 0.92 26.72 -26.16
N GLU A 219 0.51 27.81 -25.50
CA GLU A 219 -0.69 28.59 -25.81
C GLU A 219 -0.66 29.23 -27.22
N ILE A 220 0.53 29.26 -27.87
CA ILE A 220 0.73 29.62 -29.28
C ILE A 220 1.39 28.51 -30.13
N GLN A 221 1.21 27.25 -29.72
CA GLN A 221 1.61 25.99 -30.38
C GLN A 221 3.08 25.54 -30.24
N GLY A 222 3.77 25.89 -29.15
CA GLY A 222 5.03 25.26 -28.69
C GLY A 222 6.22 25.32 -29.66
N GLN A 223 6.22 26.26 -30.61
CA GLN A 223 7.17 26.34 -31.72
C GLN A 223 8.58 26.74 -31.28
N LEU A 224 8.68 27.57 -30.25
CA LEU A 224 9.92 28.11 -29.71
C LEU A 224 10.46 27.22 -28.57
N GLY A 225 9.56 26.74 -27.71
CA GLY A 225 9.78 25.88 -26.56
C GLY A 225 9.83 24.40 -26.92
N ALA A 226 8.72 23.67 -26.81
CA ALA A 226 8.71 22.21 -26.89
C ALA A 226 9.25 21.63 -28.19
N ARG A 227 9.03 22.29 -29.33
CA ARG A 227 9.66 21.89 -30.59
C ARG A 227 11.19 21.90 -30.52
N SER A 228 11.76 22.91 -29.88
CA SER A 228 13.21 23.05 -29.69
C SER A 228 13.73 22.08 -28.63
N ILE A 229 12.99 21.90 -27.53
CA ILE A 229 13.28 20.91 -26.50
C ILE A 229 13.27 19.50 -27.10
N SER A 230 12.25 19.13 -27.87
CA SER A 230 12.15 17.84 -28.55
C SER A 230 13.32 17.62 -29.50
N SER A 231 13.64 18.62 -30.32
CA SER A 231 14.78 18.56 -31.24
C SER A 231 16.10 18.32 -30.51
N PHE A 232 16.31 18.99 -29.37
CA PHE A 232 17.47 18.78 -28.49
C PHE A 232 17.50 17.36 -27.88
N LEU A 233 16.35 16.86 -27.41
CA LEU A 233 16.25 15.53 -26.81
C LEU A 233 16.41 14.40 -27.84
N GLU A 234 15.81 14.51 -29.04
CA GLU A 234 15.97 13.52 -30.11
C GLU A 234 17.41 13.54 -30.65
N GLN A 235 18.06 14.70 -30.76
CA GLN A 235 19.47 14.79 -31.14
C GLN A 235 20.40 14.15 -30.08
N LYS A 236 20.08 14.29 -28.79
CA LYS A 236 20.95 13.86 -27.67
C LYS A 236 20.76 12.39 -27.28
N TYR A 237 19.53 11.88 -27.31
CA TYR A 237 19.18 10.53 -26.85
C TYR A 237 18.69 9.60 -27.98
N GLY A 238 18.34 10.15 -29.15
CA GLY A 238 17.80 9.40 -30.28
C GLY A 238 16.28 9.15 -30.20
N ARG A 239 15.75 8.53 -31.25
CA ARG A 239 14.31 8.24 -31.42
C ARG A 239 13.86 7.05 -30.57
N TYR A 240 12.66 7.15 -29.97
CA TYR A 240 12.07 6.18 -29.03
C TYR A 240 12.95 5.86 -27.81
N SER A 241 13.74 6.85 -27.37
CA SER A 241 14.73 6.74 -26.29
C SER A 241 14.12 6.81 -24.88
N PHE A 242 12.92 7.36 -24.71
CA PHE A 242 12.25 7.50 -23.41
C PHE A 242 11.29 6.32 -23.12
N GLU A 243 11.18 5.92 -21.85
CA GLU A 243 10.31 4.83 -21.40
C GLU A 243 8.82 5.21 -21.50
N PHE A 244 8.49 6.37 -20.96
CA PHE A 244 7.22 7.07 -21.15
C PHE A 244 7.44 8.58 -21.10
N ILE A 245 6.42 9.32 -21.52
CA ILE A 245 6.29 10.77 -21.37
C ILE A 245 4.93 11.06 -20.76
N THR A 246 4.85 11.98 -19.80
CA THR A 246 3.59 12.56 -19.32
C THR A 246 3.58 14.06 -19.54
N ASP A 247 2.41 14.60 -19.86
CA ASP A 247 2.12 16.04 -20.07
C ASP A 247 0.74 16.37 -19.46
N GLU A 248 0.30 17.62 -19.57
CA GLU A 248 -1.04 18.03 -19.10
C GLU A 248 -2.22 17.44 -19.91
N GLY A 249 -3.43 17.91 -19.64
CA GLY A 249 -4.64 17.51 -20.36
C GLY A 249 -5.23 16.16 -19.91
N GLY A 250 -5.71 15.36 -20.86
CA GLY A 250 -6.59 14.22 -20.56
C GLY A 250 -8.00 14.65 -20.15
N MET A 251 -8.78 13.71 -19.59
CA MET A 251 -10.15 13.97 -19.13
C MET A 251 -10.28 13.86 -17.60
N GLY A 252 -9.16 14.00 -16.86
CA GLY A 252 -9.11 13.93 -15.39
C GLY A 252 -9.71 12.65 -14.84
N PHE A 253 -10.75 12.79 -14.00
CA PHE A 253 -11.62 11.71 -13.55
C PHE A 253 -13.09 11.95 -13.95
N GLU A 254 -13.82 10.86 -14.17
CA GLU A 254 -15.25 10.80 -14.45
C GLU A 254 -15.95 9.85 -13.44
N ASN A 255 -17.06 10.28 -12.85
CA ASN A 255 -17.99 9.45 -12.09
C ASN A 255 -19.32 9.44 -12.84
N LEU A 256 -19.98 8.28 -12.94
CA LEU A 256 -21.25 8.11 -13.65
C LEU A 256 -22.48 8.23 -12.72
N ALA A 257 -22.28 8.22 -11.41
CA ALA A 257 -23.30 8.65 -10.48
C ALA A 257 -23.44 10.19 -10.50
N ASN A 258 -24.68 10.65 -10.68
CA ASN A 258 -25.08 12.02 -10.31
C ASN A 258 -24.88 12.25 -8.80
N ASP A 259 -24.98 13.49 -8.32
CA ASP A 259 -24.80 13.87 -6.91
C ASP A 259 -25.72 13.15 -5.89
N GLU A 260 -26.74 12.41 -6.35
CA GLU A 260 -27.66 11.60 -5.53
C GLU A 260 -27.38 10.08 -5.60
N GLY A 261 -26.42 9.63 -6.40
CA GLY A 261 -26.09 8.23 -6.65
C GLY A 261 -24.83 7.75 -5.95
N ASP A 262 -24.72 6.44 -5.75
CA ASP A 262 -23.56 5.78 -5.14
C ASP A 262 -23.01 4.72 -6.10
N ASP A 263 -22.27 5.15 -7.11
CA ASP A 263 -21.44 4.25 -7.92
C ASP A 263 -20.11 4.01 -7.18
N ASP A 264 -19.71 2.75 -7.07
CA ASP A 264 -18.42 2.38 -6.48
C ASP A 264 -17.25 2.49 -7.47
N MET A 265 -17.53 2.74 -8.76
CA MET A 265 -16.54 2.93 -9.81
C MET A 265 -16.23 4.41 -10.04
N VAL A 266 -14.95 4.73 -10.21
CA VAL A 266 -14.49 6.05 -10.68
C VAL A 266 -13.49 5.84 -11.82
N TYR A 267 -13.74 6.52 -12.94
CA TYR A 267 -12.98 6.34 -14.17
C TYR A 267 -11.83 7.33 -14.24
N ALA A 268 -10.59 6.83 -14.28
CA ALA A 268 -9.39 7.64 -14.51
C ALA A 268 -9.07 7.64 -16.01
N LEU A 269 -8.99 8.83 -16.60
CA LEU A 269 -8.98 9.00 -18.06
C LEU A 269 -7.75 9.79 -18.56
N PRO A 270 -6.54 9.19 -18.52
CA PRO A 270 -5.40 9.71 -19.27
C PRO A 270 -5.69 9.69 -20.77
N SER A 271 -5.41 10.79 -21.45
CA SER A 271 -5.46 10.87 -22.90
C SER A 271 -4.27 10.11 -23.49
N ILE A 272 -4.59 9.11 -24.31
CA ILE A 272 -3.61 8.30 -25.05
C ILE A 272 -3.49 8.73 -26.51
N SER A 273 -4.27 9.72 -26.95
CA SER A 273 -4.30 10.27 -28.30
C SER A 273 -4.99 11.64 -28.33
N GLU A 274 -4.70 12.44 -29.34
CA GLU A 274 -5.24 13.79 -29.54
C GLU A 274 -5.87 13.87 -30.93
N LYS A 275 -6.89 14.73 -31.07
CA LYS A 275 -7.40 15.10 -32.40
C LYS A 275 -6.32 15.80 -33.22
N GLY A 276 -6.41 15.67 -34.54
CA GLY A 276 -5.61 16.49 -35.45
C GLY A 276 -6.08 17.95 -35.43
N SER A 277 -5.35 18.85 -36.07
CA SER A 277 -5.69 20.27 -36.13
C SER A 277 -5.34 20.86 -37.49
N LEU A 278 -6.22 21.71 -38.01
CA LEU A 278 -6.00 22.46 -39.24
C LEU A 278 -6.79 23.76 -39.19
N ASN A 279 -6.14 24.87 -39.55
CA ASN A 279 -6.84 26.11 -39.90
C ASN A 279 -6.88 26.24 -41.43
N VAL A 280 -8.07 26.51 -41.97
CA VAL A 280 -8.25 26.91 -43.38
C VAL A 280 -8.45 28.41 -43.43
N VAL A 281 -7.45 29.11 -43.94
CA VAL A 281 -7.50 30.55 -44.22
C VAL A 281 -8.10 30.78 -45.60
N LEU A 282 -8.96 31.79 -45.67
CA LEU A 282 -9.71 32.23 -46.85
C LEU A 282 -9.34 33.69 -47.13
N ASP A 283 -8.49 33.95 -48.12
CA ASP A 283 -8.15 35.33 -48.54
C ASP A 283 -8.92 35.69 -49.81
N LEU A 284 -9.95 36.51 -49.68
CA LEU A 284 -10.79 37.00 -50.77
C LEU A 284 -10.36 38.43 -51.16
N SER A 285 -10.05 38.62 -52.45
CA SER A 285 -9.76 39.94 -53.01
C SER A 285 -10.66 40.24 -54.20
N VAL A 286 -11.42 41.34 -54.12
CA VAL A 286 -12.44 41.76 -55.10
C VAL A 286 -12.40 43.26 -55.34
N SER A 287 -12.99 43.72 -56.44
CA SER A 287 -13.15 45.16 -56.70
C SER A 287 -14.06 45.83 -55.66
N GLY A 288 -13.51 46.81 -54.94
CA GLY A 288 -14.23 47.65 -53.97
C GLY A 288 -15.06 48.76 -54.62
N GLY A 289 -15.57 49.69 -53.81
CA GLY A 289 -16.39 50.81 -54.31
C GLY A 289 -17.20 51.52 -53.23
N HIS A 290 -17.97 52.53 -53.65
CA HIS A 290 -18.78 53.35 -52.75
C HIS A 290 -20.12 52.67 -52.42
N SER A 291 -20.53 52.63 -51.15
CA SER A 291 -21.71 51.89 -50.67
C SER A 291 -23.05 52.31 -51.32
N SER A 292 -23.12 53.46 -52.01
CA SER A 292 -24.32 53.92 -52.72
C SER A 292 -24.55 53.29 -54.10
N VAL A 293 -23.56 52.57 -54.66
CA VAL A 293 -23.70 51.81 -55.93
C VAL A 293 -23.07 50.43 -55.77
N PRO A 294 -23.66 49.55 -54.94
CA PRO A 294 -23.07 48.25 -54.64
C PRO A 294 -23.15 47.28 -55.84
N PRO A 295 -22.17 46.37 -55.99
CA PRO A 295 -22.30 45.22 -56.89
C PRO A 295 -23.38 44.23 -56.38
N PRO A 296 -23.86 43.30 -57.22
CA PRO A 296 -24.91 42.33 -56.84
C PRO A 296 -24.60 41.48 -55.60
N HIS A 297 -23.32 41.24 -55.32
CA HIS A 297 -22.82 40.72 -54.05
C HIS A 297 -21.53 41.47 -53.66
N THR A 298 -21.39 41.83 -52.38
CA THR A 298 -20.15 42.42 -51.83
C THR A 298 -19.17 41.33 -51.42
N GLY A 299 -17.88 41.65 -51.28
CA GLY A 299 -16.86 40.68 -50.84
C GLY A 299 -17.19 40.04 -49.47
N ILE A 300 -17.66 40.83 -48.50
CA ILE A 300 -18.17 40.31 -47.21
C ILE A 300 -19.30 39.30 -47.46
N GLY A 301 -20.28 39.62 -48.32
CA GLY A 301 -21.38 38.72 -48.64
C GLY A 301 -20.97 37.43 -49.35
N ILE A 302 -19.89 37.45 -50.14
CA ILE A 302 -19.31 36.25 -50.78
C ILE A 302 -18.60 35.38 -49.72
N MET A 303 -17.82 36.00 -48.82
CA MET A 303 -17.17 35.27 -47.72
C MET A 303 -18.21 34.65 -46.76
N SER A 304 -19.28 35.38 -46.45
CA SER A 304 -20.40 34.86 -45.66
C SER A 304 -21.12 33.69 -46.36
N GLU A 305 -21.27 33.71 -47.69
CA GLU A 305 -21.80 32.56 -48.43
C GLU A 305 -20.87 31.34 -48.35
N ILE A 306 -19.55 31.54 -48.44
CA ILE A 306 -18.56 30.47 -48.29
C ILE A 306 -18.65 29.81 -46.91
N ILE A 307 -18.61 30.59 -45.83
CA ILE A 307 -18.68 30.07 -44.45
C ILE A 307 -20.01 29.34 -44.22
N TYR A 308 -21.13 29.95 -44.62
CA TYR A 308 -22.47 29.34 -44.52
C TYR A 308 -22.55 27.96 -45.18
N PHE A 309 -21.91 27.75 -46.32
CA PHE A 309 -21.88 26.44 -46.99
C PHE A 309 -20.87 25.48 -46.35
N LEU A 310 -19.71 25.95 -45.90
CA LEU A 310 -18.75 25.14 -45.12
C LEU A 310 -19.37 24.60 -43.83
N GLU A 311 -20.26 25.34 -43.18
CA GLU A 311 -20.95 24.94 -41.94
C GLU A 311 -22.19 24.05 -42.15
N ARG A 312 -22.61 23.79 -43.41
CA ARG A 312 -23.90 23.13 -43.67
C ARG A 312 -23.90 22.04 -44.73
N GLU A 313 -22.98 22.05 -45.69
CA GLU A 313 -22.86 20.99 -46.69
C GLU A 313 -21.81 19.94 -46.32
N LYS A 314 -22.11 18.66 -46.62
CA LYS A 314 -21.19 17.52 -46.46
C LYS A 314 -20.51 17.49 -45.09
N LEU A 315 -21.27 17.68 -44.01
CA LEU A 315 -20.74 17.64 -42.65
C LEU A 315 -20.05 16.31 -42.35
N PHE A 316 -18.99 16.36 -41.55
CA PHE A 316 -18.23 15.18 -41.12
C PHE A 316 -19.10 14.23 -40.30
N ALA A 317 -18.86 12.92 -40.44
CA ALA A 317 -19.61 11.88 -39.73
C ALA A 317 -18.84 11.39 -38.50
N PRO A 318 -19.52 11.12 -37.36
CA PRO A 318 -18.89 10.50 -36.20
C PRO A 318 -18.56 9.03 -36.49
N LEU A 319 -17.46 8.52 -35.93
CA LEU A 319 -17.07 7.12 -36.09
C LEU A 319 -16.45 6.57 -34.79
N LEU A 320 -16.84 5.34 -34.40
CA LEU A 320 -16.32 4.64 -33.21
C LEU A 320 -15.76 3.27 -33.61
N GLY A 321 -14.63 3.29 -34.32
CA GLY A 321 -13.92 2.07 -34.72
C GLY A 321 -13.28 1.32 -33.53
N GLU A 322 -12.90 0.07 -33.77
CA GLU A 322 -12.30 -0.86 -32.78
C GLU A 322 -11.12 -0.25 -32.00
N THR A 323 -10.28 0.56 -32.66
CA THR A 323 -9.07 1.17 -32.10
C THR A 323 -9.27 2.59 -31.55
N HIS A 324 -10.51 3.10 -31.51
CA HIS A 324 -10.78 4.45 -31.02
C HIS A 324 -10.73 4.48 -29.48
N PRO A 325 -9.90 5.32 -28.82
CA PRO A 325 -9.72 5.28 -27.35
C PRO A 325 -11.02 5.32 -26.55
N THR A 326 -11.94 6.24 -26.88
CA THR A 326 -13.26 6.36 -26.25
C THR A 326 -14.09 5.05 -26.28
N ARG A 327 -13.84 4.15 -27.23
CA ARG A 327 -14.49 2.83 -27.28
C ARG A 327 -14.10 1.97 -26.09
N GLN A 328 -12.81 1.96 -25.72
CA GLN A 328 -12.32 1.24 -24.54
C GLN A 328 -12.98 1.76 -23.27
N LYS A 329 -13.07 3.08 -23.12
CA LYS A 329 -13.81 3.73 -22.03
C LYS A 329 -15.27 3.24 -21.98
N LEU A 330 -15.99 3.27 -23.10
CA LEU A 330 -17.38 2.80 -23.15
C LEU A 330 -17.52 1.30 -22.81
N GLU A 331 -16.58 0.45 -23.23
CA GLU A 331 -16.54 -0.97 -22.85
C GLU A 331 -16.28 -1.16 -21.34
N CYS A 332 -15.41 -0.34 -20.73
CA CYS A 332 -15.21 -0.30 -19.28
C CYS A 332 -16.45 0.22 -18.52
N GLN A 333 -17.15 1.23 -19.06
CA GLN A 333 -18.38 1.76 -18.48
C GLN A 333 -19.53 0.73 -18.54
N ALA A 334 -19.73 0.09 -19.69
CA ALA A 334 -20.71 -0.97 -19.89
C ALA A 334 -20.46 -2.22 -19.03
N ARG A 335 -19.20 -2.49 -18.65
CA ARG A 335 -18.85 -3.61 -17.76
C ARG A 335 -19.03 -3.30 -16.29
N HIS A 336 -18.44 -2.20 -15.81
CA HIS A 336 -18.27 -1.97 -14.37
C HIS A 336 -19.41 -1.14 -13.76
N SER A 337 -20.05 -0.28 -14.58
CA SER A 337 -21.18 0.59 -14.19
C SER A 337 -22.42 0.41 -15.08
N PRO A 338 -22.91 -0.81 -15.35
CA PRO A 338 -24.00 -1.09 -16.30
C PRO A 338 -25.35 -0.43 -15.94
N ASN A 339 -25.53 -0.02 -14.67
CA ASN A 339 -26.73 0.67 -14.20
C ASN A 339 -26.69 2.19 -14.40
N TYR A 340 -25.51 2.75 -14.69
CA TYR A 340 -25.26 4.20 -14.83
C TYR A 340 -24.93 4.60 -16.29
N VAL A 341 -25.22 3.71 -17.25
CA VAL A 341 -25.08 3.92 -18.70
C VAL A 341 -26.37 3.57 -19.43
N GLU A 342 -26.40 3.85 -20.74
CA GLU A 342 -27.49 3.43 -21.60
C GLU A 342 -27.63 1.90 -21.61
N SER A 343 -28.85 1.38 -21.37
CA SER A 343 -29.09 -0.08 -21.27
C SER A 343 -28.81 -0.87 -22.56
N TRP A 344 -28.58 -0.17 -23.68
CA TRP A 344 -28.21 -0.71 -24.99
C TRP A 344 -26.71 -0.56 -25.30
N LEU A 345 -25.91 0.05 -24.42
CA LEU A 345 -24.49 0.33 -24.67
C LEU A 345 -23.68 -0.95 -24.93
N ALA A 346 -23.89 -1.99 -24.12
CA ALA A 346 -23.21 -3.28 -24.29
C ALA A 346 -23.52 -3.95 -25.64
N ASP A 347 -24.72 -3.76 -26.18
CA ASP A 347 -25.15 -4.33 -27.46
C ASP A 347 -24.68 -3.48 -28.64
N ILE A 348 -24.75 -2.15 -28.56
CA ILE A 348 -24.33 -1.27 -29.66
C ILE A 348 -22.81 -1.31 -29.88
N LEU A 349 -22.02 -1.54 -28.82
CA LEU A 349 -20.58 -1.75 -28.91
C LEU A 349 -20.23 -3.05 -29.68
N GLN A 350 -21.13 -4.04 -29.72
CA GLN A 350 -20.97 -5.25 -30.54
C GLN A 350 -21.37 -5.02 -32.01
N SER A 351 -21.89 -3.85 -32.39
CA SER A 351 -22.18 -3.50 -33.78
C SER A 351 -20.90 -3.39 -34.61
N THR A 352 -20.89 -3.99 -35.79
CA THR A 352 -19.86 -3.77 -36.83
C THR A 352 -20.16 -2.55 -37.70
N ASP A 353 -21.34 -1.92 -37.56
CA ASP A 353 -21.61 -0.59 -38.10
C ASP A 353 -21.16 0.47 -37.08
N TYR A 354 -19.88 0.84 -37.20
CA TYR A 354 -19.21 1.83 -36.35
C TYR A 354 -19.69 3.28 -36.60
N ALA A 355 -20.40 3.55 -37.70
CA ALA A 355 -20.97 4.87 -37.99
C ALA A 355 -22.35 5.01 -37.35
N PHE A 356 -23.19 3.98 -37.43
CA PHE A 356 -24.45 3.89 -36.69
C PHE A 356 -24.20 3.97 -35.17
N ALA A 357 -23.29 3.15 -34.65
CA ALA A 357 -22.98 3.14 -33.21
C ALA A 357 -22.53 4.53 -32.71
N ALA A 358 -21.63 5.19 -33.45
CA ALA A 358 -21.16 6.52 -33.10
C ALA A 358 -22.24 7.61 -33.22
N GLN A 359 -23.15 7.49 -34.19
CA GLN A 359 -24.24 8.44 -34.38
C GLN A 359 -25.31 8.33 -33.29
N GLU A 360 -25.68 7.13 -32.83
CA GLU A 360 -26.61 6.94 -31.72
C GLU A 360 -26.01 7.41 -30.38
N LEU A 361 -24.74 7.09 -30.11
CA LEU A 361 -24.03 7.58 -28.92
C LEU A 361 -23.90 9.11 -28.91
N ALA A 362 -23.66 9.72 -30.08
CA ALA A 362 -23.64 11.18 -30.25
C ALA A 362 -25.02 11.84 -30.16
N LEU A 363 -26.12 11.08 -30.29
CA LEU A 363 -27.48 11.56 -30.01
C LEU A 363 -27.83 11.41 -28.52
N SER A 364 -27.38 10.32 -27.89
CA SER A 364 -27.56 10.05 -26.46
C SER A 364 -26.79 11.03 -25.57
N ARG A 365 -25.48 11.18 -25.81
CA ARG A 365 -24.54 11.92 -24.94
C ARG A 365 -24.25 13.36 -25.39
N GLY A 366 -24.98 13.86 -26.39
CA GLY A 366 -24.95 15.26 -26.79
C GLY A 366 -23.68 15.75 -27.52
N PRO A 367 -23.54 17.08 -27.70
CA PRO A 367 -22.58 17.67 -28.63
C PRO A 367 -21.11 17.53 -28.20
N GLU A 368 -20.81 17.63 -26.91
CA GLU A 368 -19.43 17.52 -26.40
C GLU A 368 -18.86 16.12 -26.68
N PHE A 369 -19.65 15.08 -26.38
CA PHE A 369 -19.31 13.70 -26.71
C PHE A 369 -19.23 13.47 -28.22
N ARG A 370 -20.15 14.06 -29.00
CA ARG A 370 -20.13 14.00 -30.47
C ARG A 370 -18.81 14.49 -31.07
N PHE A 371 -18.22 15.55 -30.51
CA PHE A 371 -16.96 16.12 -31.01
C PHE A 371 -15.70 15.37 -30.57
N LEU A 372 -15.79 14.35 -29.71
CA LEU A 372 -14.74 13.32 -29.63
C LEU A 372 -14.71 12.52 -30.95
N LEU A 373 -15.86 11.98 -31.36
CA LEU A 373 -15.99 11.02 -32.46
C LEU A 373 -16.05 11.64 -33.86
N GLN A 374 -16.37 12.94 -33.98
CA GLN A 374 -16.53 13.67 -35.25
C GLN A 374 -15.47 14.77 -35.40
N THR A 375 -15.05 15.10 -36.61
CA THR A 375 -14.32 16.37 -36.85
C THR A 375 -15.24 17.55 -36.52
N SER A 376 -14.73 18.48 -35.70
CA SER A 376 -15.39 19.76 -35.42
C SER A 376 -14.91 20.83 -36.40
N GLN A 377 -15.66 21.93 -36.50
CA GLN A 377 -15.24 23.12 -37.23
C GLN A 377 -15.84 24.39 -36.62
N ALA A 378 -15.11 25.50 -36.67
CA ALA A 378 -15.55 26.81 -36.21
C ALA A 378 -14.92 27.93 -37.07
N ALA A 379 -15.67 28.99 -37.35
CA ALA A 379 -15.18 30.17 -38.08
C ALA A 379 -14.74 31.24 -37.07
N ASP A 380 -13.47 31.18 -36.65
CA ASP A 380 -12.98 31.90 -35.48
C ASP A 380 -12.64 33.37 -35.76
N THR A 381 -12.21 33.69 -36.98
CA THR A 381 -11.85 35.07 -37.37
C THR A 381 -12.51 35.48 -38.68
N PHE A 382 -12.95 36.74 -38.74
CA PHE A 382 -13.55 37.34 -39.94
C PHE A 382 -13.18 38.84 -39.99
N ASN A 383 -12.37 39.22 -40.97
CA ASN A 383 -11.83 40.57 -41.13
C ASN A 383 -12.29 41.18 -42.46
N GLY A 384 -13.00 42.29 -42.42
CA GLY A 384 -13.41 43.00 -43.63
C GLY A 384 -14.16 44.30 -43.37
N GLY A 385 -13.75 45.37 -44.07
CA GLY A 385 -14.34 46.70 -43.94
C GLY A 385 -13.60 47.61 -42.96
N ILE A 386 -13.43 48.88 -43.32
CA ILE A 386 -12.74 49.90 -42.49
C ILE A 386 -13.68 51.09 -42.19
N GLN A 387 -14.59 51.42 -43.11
CA GLN A 387 -15.56 52.50 -42.96
C GLN A 387 -16.88 52.10 -43.63
N ALA A 388 -18.02 52.40 -43.01
CA ALA A 388 -19.35 51.94 -43.46
C ALA A 388 -19.76 52.39 -44.89
N ASN A 389 -19.14 53.44 -45.43
CA ASN A 389 -19.42 53.97 -46.76
C ASN A 389 -18.45 53.47 -47.86
N ASN A 390 -17.53 52.56 -47.54
CA ASN A 390 -16.58 51.96 -48.47
C ASN A 390 -16.67 50.43 -48.45
N LEU A 391 -16.84 49.82 -49.62
CA LEU A 391 -16.86 48.36 -49.78
C LEU A 391 -15.42 47.83 -49.75
N PRO A 392 -15.08 46.88 -48.86
CA PRO A 392 -13.71 46.38 -48.76
C PRO A 392 -13.27 45.60 -50.00
N GLU A 393 -12.03 45.86 -50.41
CA GLU A 393 -11.36 45.16 -51.51
C GLU A 393 -10.83 43.79 -51.05
N ASN A 394 -10.30 43.71 -49.84
CA ASN A 394 -9.78 42.48 -49.24
C ASN A 394 -10.59 42.09 -48.01
N ILE A 395 -10.94 40.81 -47.90
CA ILE A 395 -11.67 40.18 -46.80
C ILE A 395 -10.94 38.87 -46.48
N SER A 396 -10.60 38.64 -45.22
CA SER A 396 -10.02 37.37 -44.78
C SER A 396 -10.83 36.71 -43.67
N ALA A 397 -10.81 35.38 -43.62
CA ALA A 397 -11.39 34.60 -42.54
C ALA A 397 -10.57 33.32 -42.31
N SER A 398 -10.50 32.83 -41.07
CA SER A 398 -9.89 31.53 -40.75
C SER A 398 -10.93 30.61 -40.11
N VAL A 399 -10.95 29.35 -40.55
CA VAL A 399 -11.85 28.29 -40.05
C VAL A 399 -11.00 27.20 -39.41
N ASN A 400 -11.09 27.04 -38.09
CA ASN A 400 -10.43 25.96 -37.36
C ASN A 400 -11.19 24.64 -37.54
N TYR A 401 -10.44 23.53 -37.55
CA TYR A 401 -10.93 22.17 -37.54
C TYR A 401 -10.12 21.33 -36.54
N ARG A 402 -10.78 20.66 -35.59
CA ARG A 402 -10.17 19.58 -34.79
C ARG A 402 -10.57 18.24 -35.39
N ILE A 403 -9.60 17.55 -35.99
CA ILE A 403 -9.78 16.43 -36.91
C ILE A 403 -9.91 15.10 -36.14
N ALA A 404 -10.92 14.30 -36.47
CA ALA A 404 -11.13 12.98 -35.85
C ALA A 404 -10.13 11.92 -36.36
N MET A 405 -9.99 10.83 -35.60
CA MET A 405 -9.00 9.76 -35.82
C MET A 405 -9.05 9.09 -37.19
N HIS A 406 -10.22 9.08 -37.84
CA HIS A 406 -10.45 8.49 -39.16
C HIS A 406 -10.30 9.47 -40.33
N GLU A 407 -9.92 10.72 -40.05
CA GLU A 407 -9.80 11.81 -41.03
C GLU A 407 -8.40 12.45 -40.97
N THR A 408 -8.05 13.24 -41.99
CA THR A 408 -6.72 13.89 -42.12
C THR A 408 -6.84 15.34 -42.60
N PRO A 409 -5.81 16.18 -42.42
CA PRO A 409 -5.77 17.52 -43.02
C PRO A 409 -6.12 17.52 -44.52
N ASP A 410 -5.64 16.55 -45.29
CA ASP A 410 -5.97 16.42 -46.73
C ASP A 410 -7.45 16.13 -46.99
N THR A 411 -8.14 15.38 -46.13
CA THR A 411 -9.60 15.18 -46.26
C THR A 411 -10.38 16.48 -46.01
N VAL A 412 -9.97 17.28 -45.02
CA VAL A 412 -10.57 18.58 -44.71
C VAL A 412 -10.32 19.58 -45.85
N LYS A 413 -9.06 19.72 -46.31
CA LYS A 413 -8.69 20.54 -47.47
C LYS A 413 -9.47 20.13 -48.73
N SER A 414 -9.59 18.84 -49.00
CA SER A 414 -10.37 18.31 -50.12
C SER A 414 -11.86 18.63 -50.02
N ARG A 415 -12.46 18.55 -48.82
CA ARG A 415 -13.84 18.95 -48.56
C ARG A 415 -14.05 20.45 -48.80
N ALA A 416 -13.15 21.29 -48.27
CA ALA A 416 -13.22 22.74 -48.45
C ALA A 416 -13.19 23.13 -49.93
N ILE A 417 -12.26 22.60 -50.73
CA ILE A 417 -12.20 22.82 -52.18
C ILE A 417 -13.52 22.43 -52.86
N GLN A 418 -14.11 21.28 -52.51
CA GLN A 418 -15.35 20.82 -53.13
C GLN A 418 -16.57 21.71 -52.84
N ILE A 419 -16.60 22.40 -51.69
CA ILE A 419 -17.68 23.32 -51.30
C ILE A 419 -17.43 24.72 -51.88
N ILE A 420 -16.18 25.17 -51.90
CA ILE A 420 -15.78 26.52 -52.31
C ILE A 420 -15.73 26.68 -53.85
N ALA A 421 -15.23 25.68 -54.59
CA ALA A 421 -15.05 25.80 -56.04
C ALA A 421 -16.34 26.05 -56.86
N PRO A 422 -17.55 25.57 -56.47
CA PRO A 422 -18.82 26.05 -57.02
C PRO A 422 -19.08 27.54 -56.76
N ILE A 423 -18.84 28.03 -55.54
CA ILE A 423 -19.11 29.41 -55.10
C ILE A 423 -18.14 30.40 -55.77
N ALA A 424 -16.86 30.06 -55.85
CA ALA A 424 -15.86 30.85 -56.57
C ALA A 424 -16.26 31.03 -58.05
N ARG A 425 -16.70 29.96 -58.73
CA ARG A 425 -17.19 30.02 -60.12
C ARG A 425 -18.50 30.81 -60.26
N LYS A 426 -19.43 30.73 -59.30
CA LYS A 426 -20.67 31.53 -59.27
C LYS A 426 -20.37 33.04 -59.32
N HIS A 427 -19.33 33.48 -58.62
CA HIS A 427 -18.94 34.89 -58.50
C HIS A 427 -17.79 35.31 -59.45
N ASN A 428 -17.43 34.48 -60.44
CA ASN A 428 -16.33 34.71 -61.38
C ASN A 428 -14.96 34.97 -60.71
N LEU A 429 -14.69 34.33 -59.56
CA LEU A 429 -13.42 34.42 -58.87
C LEU A 429 -12.43 33.38 -59.40
N THR A 430 -11.15 33.77 -59.51
CA THR A 430 -10.06 32.80 -59.64
C THR A 430 -9.83 32.13 -58.31
N LEU A 431 -10.04 30.81 -58.20
CA LEU A 431 -9.68 30.05 -57.02
C LEU A 431 -8.23 29.56 -57.13
N PHE A 432 -7.43 29.85 -56.11
CA PHE A 432 -6.13 29.23 -55.86
C PHE A 432 -6.30 28.30 -54.66
N ASP A 433 -6.06 26.99 -54.83
CA ASP A 433 -6.15 26.02 -53.72
C ASP A 433 -4.84 25.88 -52.96
N PHE A 434 -4.82 25.03 -51.92
CA PHE A 434 -3.67 24.84 -51.02
C PHE A 434 -2.37 24.40 -51.74
N ARG A 435 -2.42 24.02 -53.01
CA ARG A 435 -1.27 23.65 -53.85
C ARG A 435 -0.77 24.80 -54.74
N ASP A 436 -1.57 25.85 -54.90
CA ASP A 436 -1.28 26.99 -55.77
C ASP A 436 -0.52 28.08 -55.01
N ASN A 437 0.71 28.36 -55.46
CA ASN A 437 1.52 29.48 -54.98
C ASN A 437 1.70 30.54 -56.10
N PRO A 438 0.68 31.35 -56.40
CA PRO A 438 0.69 32.27 -57.53
C PRO A 438 1.62 33.47 -57.32
N THR A 439 2.62 33.61 -58.20
CA THR A 439 3.62 34.69 -58.16
C THR A 439 3.08 36.08 -58.55
N SER A 440 1.84 36.15 -59.06
CA SER A 440 1.10 37.38 -59.25
C SER A 440 -0.39 37.08 -59.07
N LYS A 441 -1.05 37.81 -58.19
CA LYS A 441 -2.50 37.72 -57.96
C LYS A 441 -3.15 38.98 -58.55
N GLY A 442 -4.17 38.80 -59.40
CA GLY A 442 -4.95 39.92 -59.97
C GLY A 442 -5.99 40.46 -58.99
N ASN A 443 -7.01 41.16 -59.50
CA ASN A 443 -8.26 41.37 -58.75
C ASN A 443 -9.23 40.20 -59.00
N ASN A 444 -10.21 40.02 -58.10
CA ASN A 444 -11.23 38.96 -58.17
C ASN A 444 -10.64 37.54 -58.07
N TYR A 445 -9.97 37.25 -56.94
CA TYR A 445 -9.51 35.91 -56.58
C TYR A 445 -9.90 35.53 -55.15
N LEU A 446 -9.86 34.22 -54.89
CA LEU A 446 -9.91 33.62 -53.56
C LEU A 446 -8.73 32.67 -53.43
N GLN A 447 -7.89 32.86 -52.42
CA GLN A 447 -6.82 31.93 -52.05
C GLN A 447 -7.29 31.10 -50.86
N LEU A 448 -7.01 29.79 -50.92
CA LEU A 448 -7.02 28.89 -49.77
C LEU A 448 -5.58 28.70 -49.28
N SER A 449 -5.38 28.77 -47.97
CA SER A 449 -4.08 28.62 -47.31
C SER A 449 -4.27 28.10 -45.87
N THR A 450 -3.17 27.91 -45.15
CA THR A 450 -3.14 27.40 -43.76
C THR A 450 -2.21 28.30 -42.94
N ASP A 451 -2.66 28.84 -41.81
CA ASP A 451 -1.87 29.74 -40.96
C ASP A 451 -0.94 29.01 -39.96
N LYS A 452 -1.35 27.82 -39.51
CA LYS A 452 -0.72 27.02 -38.44
C LYS A 452 -0.31 25.63 -38.93
N ILE A 453 0.41 24.86 -38.11
CA ILE A 453 0.88 23.52 -38.50
C ILE A 453 -0.30 22.59 -38.79
N GLU A 454 -0.24 21.89 -39.94
CA GLU A 454 -1.15 20.79 -40.23
C GLU A 454 -0.85 19.59 -39.32
N LEU A 455 -1.67 19.38 -38.30
CA LEU A 455 -1.53 18.27 -37.36
C LEU A 455 -2.45 17.11 -37.76
N HIS A 456 -1.85 15.94 -37.98
CA HIS A 456 -2.59 14.68 -38.01
C HIS A 456 -3.02 14.29 -36.58
N PRO A 457 -4.08 13.46 -36.41
CA PRO A 457 -4.41 12.89 -35.10
C PRO A 457 -3.24 12.11 -34.50
N ALA A 458 -3.01 12.25 -33.19
CA ALA A 458 -1.82 11.73 -32.55
C ALA A 458 -1.84 10.18 -32.47
N PRO A 459 -0.68 9.50 -32.63
CA PRO A 459 -0.59 8.05 -32.48
C PRO A 459 -1.14 7.57 -31.13
N VAL A 460 -1.96 6.52 -31.14
CA VAL A 460 -2.54 5.94 -29.92
C VAL A 460 -1.45 5.26 -29.09
N SER A 461 -1.25 5.74 -27.86
CA SER A 461 -0.27 5.19 -26.92
C SER A 461 -0.76 3.85 -26.31
N PRO A 462 0.12 2.84 -26.13
CA PRO A 462 -0.23 1.59 -25.46
C PRO A 462 -0.65 1.82 -23.99
N ILE A 463 -1.78 1.22 -23.59
CA ILE A 463 -2.25 1.19 -22.19
C ILE A 463 -2.30 -0.23 -21.60
N HIS A 464 -2.04 -1.26 -22.42
CA HIS A 464 -2.08 -2.68 -22.04
C HIS A 464 -0.75 -3.42 -22.23
N ASP A 465 0.34 -2.69 -22.51
CA ASP A 465 1.70 -3.25 -22.43
C ASP A 465 2.25 -3.13 -20.98
N ALA A 466 3.52 -3.47 -20.76
CA ALA A 466 4.12 -3.39 -19.42
C ALA A 466 4.16 -1.95 -18.87
N VAL A 467 4.37 -0.95 -19.71
CA VAL A 467 4.45 0.46 -19.31
C VAL A 467 3.06 0.99 -18.96
N GLY A 468 2.08 0.81 -19.85
CA GLY A 468 0.69 1.22 -19.62
C GLY A 468 0.05 0.50 -18.43
N THR A 469 0.33 -0.79 -18.26
CA THR A 469 -0.17 -1.56 -17.10
C THR A 469 0.45 -1.08 -15.79
N ARG A 470 1.75 -0.75 -15.75
CA ARG A 470 2.37 -0.17 -14.55
C ARG A 470 1.85 1.24 -14.27
N PHE A 471 1.67 2.07 -15.31
CA PHE A 471 1.09 3.42 -15.19
C PHE A 471 -0.31 3.36 -14.59
N ALA A 472 -1.21 2.54 -15.16
CA ALA A 472 -2.54 2.31 -14.61
C ALA A 472 -2.53 1.72 -13.19
N GLY A 473 -1.59 0.81 -12.90
CA GLY A 473 -1.42 0.23 -11.56
C GLY A 473 -0.96 1.25 -10.50
N VAL A 474 -0.17 2.27 -10.88
CA VAL A 474 0.17 3.42 -10.01
C VAL A 474 -1.06 4.29 -9.78
N ILE A 475 -1.83 4.61 -10.83
CA ILE A 475 -3.07 5.39 -10.71
C ILE A 475 -4.01 4.74 -9.69
N ARG A 476 -4.24 3.42 -9.80
CA ARG A 476 -5.07 2.70 -8.82
C ARG A 476 -4.48 2.76 -7.40
N SER A 477 -3.19 2.46 -7.25
CA SER A 477 -2.52 2.46 -5.94
C SER A 477 -2.63 3.80 -5.20
N VAL A 478 -2.44 4.90 -5.93
CA VAL A 478 -2.62 6.25 -5.40
C VAL A 478 -4.10 6.52 -5.11
N PHE A 479 -4.96 6.48 -6.13
CA PHE A 479 -6.30 7.05 -6.03
C PHE A 479 -7.34 6.15 -5.33
N GLU A 480 -7.09 4.85 -5.16
CA GLU A 480 -7.90 4.01 -4.25
C GLU A 480 -7.51 4.25 -2.76
N SER A 481 -6.39 4.93 -2.50
CA SER A 481 -5.87 5.20 -1.13
C SER A 481 -6.13 6.63 -0.62
N VAL A 482 -6.38 7.60 -1.50
CA VAL A 482 -6.60 9.01 -1.11
C VAL A 482 -7.93 9.19 -0.35
N PRO A 483 -8.03 10.11 0.62
CA PRO A 483 -9.24 10.28 1.43
C PRO A 483 -10.50 10.63 0.61
N SER A 484 -10.33 11.31 -0.52
CA SER A 484 -11.39 11.79 -1.41
C SER A 484 -12.07 10.71 -2.26
N LEU A 485 -11.44 9.56 -2.43
CA LEU A 485 -11.92 8.41 -3.23
C LEU A 485 -11.88 7.10 -2.43
N LYS A 486 -11.63 7.17 -1.11
CA LYS A 486 -11.42 6.02 -0.23
C LYS A 486 -12.62 5.06 -0.25
N GLY A 487 -12.40 3.86 -0.76
CA GLY A 487 -13.41 2.80 -0.87
C GLY A 487 -14.03 2.67 -2.26
N LYS A 488 -13.77 3.62 -3.17
CA LYS A 488 -14.10 3.50 -4.59
C LYS A 488 -13.02 2.72 -5.33
N THR A 489 -13.41 2.03 -6.40
CA THR A 489 -12.53 1.29 -7.31
C THR A 489 -12.18 2.17 -8.50
N VAL A 490 -10.90 2.31 -8.79
CA VAL A 490 -10.42 3.18 -9.87
C VAL A 490 -10.26 2.36 -11.16
N VAL A 491 -11.11 2.66 -12.15
CA VAL A 491 -11.10 2.04 -13.47
C VAL A 491 -10.29 2.91 -14.42
N VAL A 492 -9.05 2.51 -14.71
CA VAL A 492 -8.18 3.24 -15.63
C VAL A 492 -8.50 2.83 -17.08
N SER A 493 -8.82 3.80 -17.93
CA SER A 493 -9.01 3.60 -19.36
C SER A 493 -8.41 4.77 -20.13
N GLY A 494 -7.92 4.51 -21.35
CA GLY A 494 -7.54 5.59 -22.25
C GLY A 494 -8.78 6.28 -22.83
N ASP A 495 -8.68 7.58 -23.07
CA ASP A 495 -9.60 8.32 -23.93
C ASP A 495 -8.81 9.17 -24.95
N ILE A 496 -9.52 9.93 -25.81
CA ILE A 496 -8.96 10.94 -26.71
C ILE A 496 -9.32 12.33 -26.19
N MET A 497 -8.43 13.31 -26.37
CA MET A 497 -8.74 14.73 -26.10
C MET A 497 -8.87 15.55 -27.40
N GLN A 498 -9.71 16.60 -27.36
CA GLN A 498 -10.00 17.48 -28.50
C GLN A 498 -8.93 18.56 -28.71
N GLY A 499 -8.24 18.94 -27.64
CA GLY A 499 -7.08 19.83 -27.67
C GLY A 499 -5.82 19.14 -28.19
N ASN A 500 -4.75 19.91 -28.27
CA ASN A 500 -3.38 19.44 -28.46
C ASN A 500 -2.53 20.02 -27.32
N THR A 501 -1.41 19.38 -27.02
CA THR A 501 -0.45 19.72 -25.96
C THR A 501 0.96 19.82 -26.55
N ASP A 502 1.95 20.27 -25.79
CA ASP A 502 3.37 20.28 -26.18
C ASP A 502 3.88 18.90 -26.69
N THR A 503 3.23 17.80 -26.29
CA THR A 503 3.46 16.44 -26.81
C THR A 503 3.43 16.29 -28.34
N ILE A 504 2.82 17.21 -29.11
CA ILE A 504 2.81 17.15 -30.58
C ILE A 504 4.21 17.07 -31.19
N PHE A 505 5.23 17.56 -30.46
CA PHE A 505 6.64 17.44 -30.86
C PHE A 505 7.32 16.20 -30.29
N TYR A 506 6.77 15.56 -29.25
CA TYR A 506 7.40 14.46 -28.50
C TYR A 506 7.07 13.05 -29.03
N TRP A 507 6.23 12.90 -30.07
CA TRP A 507 5.87 11.60 -30.66
C TRP A 507 7.06 10.77 -31.19
N ASN A 508 8.22 11.40 -31.42
CA ASN A 508 9.47 10.71 -31.76
C ASN A 508 10.25 10.20 -30.53
N LEU A 509 10.03 10.76 -29.34
CA LEU A 509 10.83 10.46 -28.14
C LEU A 509 10.36 9.18 -27.41
N SER A 510 9.05 8.90 -27.43
CA SER A 510 8.48 7.63 -26.95
C SER A 510 7.21 7.25 -27.72
N ARG A 511 6.74 6.01 -27.51
CA ARG A 511 5.41 5.55 -27.93
C ARG A 511 4.37 5.59 -26.80
N ASN A 512 4.83 5.81 -25.58
CA ASN A 512 4.03 5.75 -24.36
C ASN A 512 3.87 7.18 -23.85
N ILE A 513 2.88 7.91 -24.38
CA ILE A 513 2.66 9.33 -24.10
C ILE A 513 1.28 9.50 -23.45
N TYR A 514 1.27 9.74 -22.14
CA TYR A 514 0.07 9.79 -21.30
C TYR A 514 -0.19 11.23 -20.86
N ARG A 515 -1.15 11.89 -21.53
CA ARG A 515 -1.57 13.28 -21.24
C ARG A 515 -2.61 13.26 -20.13
N TRP A 516 -2.24 13.73 -18.94
CA TRP A 516 -3.11 13.61 -17.78
C TRP A 516 -2.75 14.56 -16.64
N GLU A 517 -3.53 15.63 -16.50
CA GLU A 517 -3.71 16.29 -15.21
C GLU A 517 -4.61 15.40 -14.34
N PRO A 518 -4.13 14.87 -13.20
CA PRO A 518 -4.85 13.83 -12.45
C PRO A 518 -5.86 14.43 -11.47
N VAL A 519 -6.70 15.35 -11.96
CA VAL A 519 -7.62 16.16 -11.15
C VAL A 519 -9.05 15.65 -11.23
N ARG A 520 -9.70 15.58 -10.05
CA ARG A 520 -11.10 15.17 -9.91
C ARG A 520 -12.04 16.21 -10.53
N THR A 521 -13.17 15.72 -11.06
CA THR A 521 -14.23 16.54 -11.65
C THR A 521 -14.61 17.70 -10.73
N GLY A 522 -14.61 18.93 -11.25
CA GLY A 522 -14.94 20.13 -10.47
C GLY A 522 -13.91 20.55 -9.40
N ARG A 523 -12.64 20.10 -9.48
CA ARG A 523 -11.53 20.57 -8.62
C ARG A 523 -10.47 21.43 -9.33
N ALA A 524 -10.52 21.50 -10.66
CA ALA A 524 -9.96 22.59 -11.46
C ALA A 524 -11.11 23.20 -12.27
N LEU A 525 -11.14 24.53 -12.40
CA LEU A 525 -12.27 25.26 -13.01
C LEU A 525 -11.79 26.49 -13.78
N ASN A 526 -12.50 26.79 -14.87
CA ASN A 526 -12.35 27.99 -15.69
C ASN A 526 -10.96 28.18 -16.34
N ILE A 527 -10.34 27.08 -16.82
CA ILE A 527 -9.15 27.12 -17.70
C ILE A 527 -9.36 28.14 -18.82
N HIS A 528 -8.37 29.03 -19.01
CA HIS A 528 -8.35 30.19 -19.92
C HIS A 528 -9.44 31.26 -19.67
N GLY A 529 -10.46 30.95 -18.86
CA GLY A 529 -11.59 31.82 -18.55
C GLY A 529 -11.31 32.84 -17.45
N ILE A 530 -12.40 33.45 -16.98
CA ILE A 530 -12.45 34.33 -15.80
C ILE A 530 -12.53 33.46 -14.55
N ASP A 531 -11.87 33.86 -13.47
CA ASP A 531 -11.84 33.12 -12.20
C ASP A 531 -11.29 31.69 -12.33
N GLU A 532 -10.27 31.53 -13.18
CA GLU A 532 -9.45 30.31 -13.23
C GLU A 532 -8.92 29.95 -11.84
N ARG A 533 -9.05 28.68 -11.45
CA ARG A 533 -8.69 28.21 -10.12
C ARG A 533 -8.49 26.69 -10.04
N ILE A 534 -7.60 26.28 -9.13
CA ILE A 534 -7.44 24.88 -8.71
C ILE A 534 -7.67 24.76 -7.20
N ALA A 535 -8.27 23.66 -6.76
CA ALA A 535 -8.38 23.32 -5.36
C ALA A 535 -7.07 22.69 -4.85
N ILE A 536 -6.59 23.14 -3.68
CA ILE A 536 -5.27 22.75 -3.18
C ILE A 536 -5.19 21.26 -2.78
N ASP A 537 -6.32 20.60 -2.48
CA ASP A 537 -6.35 19.15 -2.26
C ASP A 537 -6.06 18.38 -3.55
N ALA A 538 -6.62 18.80 -4.70
CA ALA A 538 -6.32 18.21 -6.00
C ALA A 538 -4.84 18.41 -6.40
N HIS A 539 -4.27 19.60 -6.18
CA HIS A 539 -2.84 19.83 -6.42
C HIS A 539 -1.94 18.91 -5.56
N LEU A 540 -2.34 18.61 -4.32
CA LEU A 540 -1.61 17.67 -3.45
C LEU A 540 -1.82 16.21 -3.86
N GLU A 541 -2.98 15.84 -4.38
CA GLU A 541 -3.25 14.53 -4.98
C GLU A 541 -2.41 14.32 -6.25
N THR A 542 -2.28 15.34 -7.10
CA THR A 542 -1.35 15.38 -8.24
C THR A 542 0.10 15.16 -7.80
N MET A 543 0.53 15.76 -6.69
CA MET A 543 1.86 15.48 -6.11
C MET A 543 1.99 14.03 -5.61
N THR A 544 0.99 13.48 -4.92
CA THR A 544 0.97 12.08 -4.49
C THR A 544 1.11 11.14 -5.70
N PHE A 545 0.44 11.44 -6.82
CA PHE A 545 0.56 10.70 -8.07
C PHE A 545 1.98 10.70 -8.63
N TYR A 546 2.57 11.88 -8.89
CA TYR A 546 3.92 11.94 -9.46
C TYR A 546 4.99 11.33 -8.55
N TYR A 547 4.85 11.44 -7.22
CA TYR A 547 5.79 10.84 -6.27
C TYR A 547 5.81 9.30 -6.37
N GLU A 548 4.64 8.65 -6.38
CA GLU A 548 4.57 7.20 -6.57
C GLU A 548 4.92 6.79 -8.00
N LEU A 549 4.59 7.58 -9.02
CA LEU A 549 4.93 7.28 -10.42
C LEU A 549 6.45 7.30 -10.66
N ILE A 550 7.15 8.33 -10.17
CA ILE A 550 8.61 8.43 -10.23
C ILE A 550 9.26 7.25 -9.52
N ARG A 551 8.84 6.95 -8.28
CA ARG A 551 9.35 5.79 -7.51
C ARG A 551 9.06 4.47 -8.21
N ALA A 552 7.84 4.27 -8.69
CA ALA A 552 7.41 3.05 -9.36
C ALA A 552 8.21 2.76 -10.63
N PHE A 553 8.61 3.77 -11.41
CA PHE A 553 9.44 3.56 -12.61
C PHE A 553 10.96 3.67 -12.37
N ASN A 554 11.40 4.11 -11.18
CA ASN A 554 12.82 4.24 -10.83
C ASN A 554 13.61 2.93 -10.98
N VAL A 555 12.96 1.78 -10.74
CA VAL A 555 13.57 0.44 -10.82
C VAL A 555 12.81 -0.48 -11.80
N PRO A 556 13.50 -1.28 -12.64
CA PRO A 556 12.86 -2.27 -13.52
C PRO A 556 12.20 -3.41 -12.72
N ASP A 557 11.19 -4.09 -13.30
CA ASP A 557 10.38 -5.11 -12.59
C ASP A 557 11.23 -6.21 -11.94
N ASP A 558 12.21 -6.74 -12.69
CA ASP A 558 13.05 -7.85 -12.23
C ASP A 558 14.18 -7.44 -11.27
N SER A 559 14.48 -6.13 -11.11
CA SER A 559 15.42 -5.67 -10.08
C SER A 559 14.76 -5.40 -8.73
N SER A 560 13.48 -5.76 -8.58
CA SER A 560 12.89 -5.97 -7.26
C SER A 560 13.56 -7.19 -6.62
N GLU A 561 14.67 -6.95 -5.91
CA GLU A 561 15.34 -7.94 -5.07
C GLU A 561 14.35 -8.40 -3.98
N LYS A 562 13.66 -9.52 -4.25
CA LYS A 562 12.38 -9.91 -3.65
C LYS A 562 12.48 -10.03 -2.13
N ALA A 563 12.08 -8.95 -1.44
CA ALA A 563 12.29 -8.77 -0.01
C ALA A 563 11.78 -9.98 0.79
N HIS A 564 12.65 -10.57 1.61
CA HIS A 564 12.36 -11.80 2.31
C HIS A 564 11.37 -11.54 3.46
N VAL A 565 10.30 -12.32 3.53
CA VAL A 565 9.18 -12.05 4.44
C VAL A 565 9.44 -12.67 5.80
N ILE A 566 9.26 -11.87 6.84
CA ILE A 566 9.33 -12.26 8.25
C ILE A 566 7.98 -11.95 8.88
N VAL A 567 7.36 -12.90 9.57
CA VAL A 567 6.02 -12.72 10.17
C VAL A 567 6.15 -12.57 11.69
N GLY A 568 5.88 -11.36 12.20
CA GLY A 568 6.05 -10.96 13.59
C GLY A 568 7.32 -10.13 13.84
N ALA A 569 7.23 -9.11 14.72
CA ALA A 569 8.28 -8.14 15.05
C ALA A 569 8.70 -8.17 16.55
N GLY A 570 8.57 -9.33 17.21
CA GLY A 570 9.19 -9.59 18.51
C GLY A 570 10.67 -9.99 18.41
N PHE A 571 11.25 -10.47 19.51
CA PHE A 571 12.63 -10.99 19.57
C PHE A 571 12.99 -11.92 18.38
N ALA A 572 12.07 -12.81 17.99
CA ALA A 572 12.26 -13.75 16.90
C ALA A 572 12.45 -13.05 15.54
N GLY A 573 11.50 -12.18 15.17
CA GLY A 573 11.52 -11.49 13.89
C GLY A 573 12.65 -10.48 13.76
N ILE A 574 13.00 -9.79 14.86
CA ILE A 574 14.14 -8.88 14.90
C ILE A 574 15.47 -9.64 14.77
N THR A 575 15.58 -10.83 15.37
CA THR A 575 16.76 -11.69 15.20
C THR A 575 16.90 -12.16 13.74
N ALA A 576 15.82 -12.62 13.11
CA ALA A 576 15.80 -12.97 11.69
C ALA A 576 16.17 -11.78 10.80
N LEU A 577 15.56 -10.60 11.04
CA LEU A 577 15.79 -9.37 10.27
C LEU A 577 17.26 -8.95 10.33
N TYR A 578 17.85 -8.91 11.53
CA TYR A 578 19.26 -8.56 11.72
C TYR A 578 20.18 -9.53 10.98
N ARG A 579 19.98 -10.85 11.17
CA ARG A 579 20.87 -11.87 10.56
C ARG A 579 20.76 -11.90 9.04
N LEU A 580 19.55 -11.82 8.47
CA LEU A 580 19.35 -11.78 7.02
C LEU A 580 19.88 -10.47 6.39
N ARG A 581 19.72 -9.31 7.05
CA ARG A 581 20.32 -8.05 6.61
C ARG A 581 21.86 -8.10 6.60
N LYS A 582 22.51 -8.73 7.59
CA LYS A 582 23.98 -8.90 7.61
C LYS A 582 24.49 -9.82 6.48
N LEU A 583 23.65 -10.72 5.93
CA LEU A 583 23.95 -11.49 4.70
C LEU A 583 23.67 -10.71 3.38
N GLY A 584 23.26 -9.44 3.49
CA GLY A 584 22.97 -8.53 2.40
C GLY A 584 21.53 -8.55 1.88
N PHE A 585 20.62 -9.31 2.50
CA PHE A 585 19.25 -9.45 1.97
C PHE A 585 18.32 -8.32 2.40
N LYS A 586 17.56 -7.77 1.45
CA LYS A 586 16.36 -6.96 1.74
C LYS A 586 15.30 -7.84 2.38
N CYS A 587 14.68 -7.35 3.45
CA CYS A 587 13.68 -8.08 4.23
C CYS A 587 12.48 -7.18 4.53
N ARG A 588 11.29 -7.77 4.62
CA ARG A 588 10.06 -7.09 5.05
C ARG A 588 9.44 -7.87 6.20
N VAL A 589 9.25 -7.21 7.33
CA VAL A 589 8.51 -7.76 8.47
C VAL A 589 7.03 -7.41 8.32
N LEU A 590 6.15 -8.36 8.64
CA LEU A 590 4.71 -8.20 8.69
C LEU A 590 4.27 -8.39 10.14
N GLU A 591 3.79 -7.32 10.79
CA GLU A 591 3.37 -7.32 12.20
C GLU A 591 1.89 -6.92 12.32
N LYS A 592 1.17 -7.68 13.14
CA LYS A 592 -0.26 -7.54 13.42
C LYS A 592 -0.54 -6.42 14.42
N GLY A 593 0.40 -6.15 15.33
CA GLY A 593 0.38 -5.02 16.25
C GLY A 593 0.60 -3.69 15.54
N SER A 594 0.41 -2.59 16.28
CA SER A 594 0.76 -1.25 15.82
C SER A 594 2.23 -0.90 16.04
N ASP A 595 2.98 -1.74 16.78
CA ASP A 595 4.40 -1.52 17.07
C ASP A 595 5.20 -2.83 17.30
N ILE A 596 6.52 -2.70 17.42
CA ILE A 596 7.50 -3.78 17.65
C ILE A 596 7.51 -4.32 19.09
N GLY A 597 8.28 -5.39 19.34
CA GLY A 597 8.46 -5.99 20.66
C GLY A 597 7.54 -7.19 20.94
N GLY A 598 6.60 -7.47 20.03
CA GLY A 598 5.78 -8.68 20.03
C GLY A 598 4.95 -8.81 21.31
N ILE A 599 5.28 -9.79 22.16
CA ILE A 599 4.50 -10.04 23.39
C ILE A 599 4.50 -8.85 24.36
N TRP A 600 5.55 -8.02 24.37
CA TRP A 600 5.66 -6.82 25.21
C TRP A 600 4.90 -5.60 24.66
N HIS A 601 4.55 -5.61 23.38
CA HIS A 601 3.52 -4.72 22.83
C HIS A 601 2.12 -5.18 23.27
N TRP A 602 1.82 -6.49 23.21
CA TRP A 602 0.50 -7.04 23.54
C TRP A 602 0.17 -7.20 25.04
N ILE A 603 1.14 -7.03 25.95
CA ILE A 603 0.98 -7.21 27.40
C ILE A 603 1.38 -5.93 28.15
N CYS A 604 0.45 -5.42 28.95
CA CYS A 604 0.63 -4.27 29.85
C CYS A 604 -0.19 -4.41 31.15
N TYR A 605 -0.53 -5.64 31.56
CA TYR A 605 -1.29 -5.86 32.80
C TYR A 605 -0.45 -5.60 34.07
N PRO A 606 -1.08 -5.25 35.21
CA PRO A 606 -0.39 -4.98 36.48
C PRO A 606 0.56 -6.11 36.90
N GLY A 607 1.83 -5.75 37.11
CA GLY A 607 2.89 -6.68 37.52
C GLY A 607 3.52 -7.47 36.37
N ALA A 608 3.17 -7.23 35.10
CA ALA A 608 3.78 -7.88 33.94
C ALA A 608 5.30 -7.62 33.87
N ARG A 609 6.07 -8.68 34.09
CA ARG A 609 7.53 -8.65 34.31
C ARG A 609 8.21 -9.89 33.73
N VAL A 610 9.48 -9.78 33.34
CA VAL A 610 10.30 -10.93 32.92
C VAL A 610 10.53 -11.90 34.09
N ASP A 611 10.80 -13.17 33.78
CA ASP A 611 11.21 -14.18 34.77
C ASP A 611 12.70 -14.57 34.69
N SER A 612 13.44 -13.97 33.74
CA SER A 612 14.86 -14.23 33.49
C SER A 612 15.71 -13.04 33.95
N TYR A 613 16.75 -13.30 34.75
CA TYR A 613 17.61 -12.28 35.34
C TYR A 613 18.46 -11.57 34.26
N VAL A 614 18.64 -10.25 34.35
CA VAL A 614 19.46 -9.46 33.42
C VAL A 614 20.95 -9.89 33.43
N PRO A 615 21.60 -10.23 32.31
CA PRO A 615 21.22 -9.98 30.91
C PRO A 615 20.78 -11.24 30.14
N SER A 616 20.12 -12.20 30.78
CA SER A 616 19.62 -13.39 30.07
C SER A 616 18.51 -13.03 29.06
N TYR A 617 17.69 -12.02 29.34
CA TYR A 617 16.46 -11.70 28.57
C TYR A 617 16.60 -10.59 27.51
N GLU A 618 17.75 -10.50 26.84
CA GLU A 618 18.02 -9.46 25.84
C GLU A 618 18.72 -9.98 24.58
N PHE A 619 18.85 -9.14 23.54
CA PHE A 619 19.62 -9.47 22.35
C PHE A 619 21.13 -9.51 22.69
N SER A 620 21.84 -10.51 22.17
CA SER A 620 23.31 -10.57 22.26
C SER A 620 24.03 -9.56 21.36
N MET A 621 23.30 -8.92 20.45
CA MET A 621 23.79 -7.95 19.46
C MET A 621 24.44 -6.77 20.19
N PRO A 622 25.75 -6.51 20.00
CA PRO A 622 26.44 -5.40 20.68
C PRO A 622 25.75 -4.05 20.51
N GLU A 623 25.21 -3.80 19.32
CA GLU A 623 24.43 -2.61 18.99
C GLU A 623 23.24 -2.36 19.94
N CYS A 624 22.67 -3.41 20.54
CA CYS A 624 21.47 -3.33 21.40
C CYS A 624 21.77 -3.21 22.90
N TRP A 625 22.95 -3.62 23.38
CA TRP A 625 23.26 -3.66 24.83
C TRP A 625 24.43 -2.76 25.25
N GLN A 626 25.28 -2.30 24.33
CA GLN A 626 26.45 -1.47 24.69
C GLN A 626 26.04 -0.15 25.33
N ASP A 627 25.01 0.51 24.81
CA ASP A 627 24.52 1.81 25.29
C ASP A 627 23.25 1.70 26.17
N TRP A 628 22.73 0.50 26.41
CA TRP A 628 21.55 0.26 27.24
C TRP A 628 21.89 0.00 28.71
N GLU A 629 21.10 0.52 29.64
CA GLU A 629 21.24 0.29 31.09
C GLU A 629 19.87 -0.09 31.69
N TRP A 630 19.68 -1.34 32.11
CA TRP A 630 18.48 -1.76 32.84
C TRP A 630 18.45 -1.13 34.23
N THR A 631 17.32 -0.54 34.63
CA THR A 631 17.16 0.02 35.98
C THR A 631 16.94 -1.07 37.03
N ASN A 632 16.33 -2.20 36.66
CA ASN A 632 15.98 -3.31 37.54
C ASN A 632 16.60 -4.64 37.06
N ASN A 633 16.91 -5.56 37.98
CA ASN A 633 17.41 -6.90 37.64
C ASN A 633 16.34 -7.84 37.03
N TYR A 634 15.05 -7.51 37.21
CA TYR A 634 13.90 -8.12 36.54
C TYR A 634 13.01 -7.01 35.93
N PRO A 635 13.31 -6.51 34.72
CA PRO A 635 12.54 -5.46 34.05
C PRO A 635 11.05 -5.78 33.86
N ASP A 636 10.21 -4.75 33.96
CA ASP A 636 8.78 -4.83 33.65
C ASP A 636 8.49 -4.58 32.15
N TYR A 637 7.23 -4.76 31.75
CA TYR A 637 6.79 -4.58 30.37
C TYR A 637 7.10 -3.17 29.80
N ALA A 638 7.05 -2.13 30.63
CA ALA A 638 7.31 -0.76 30.20
C ALA A 638 8.81 -0.53 29.97
N GLU A 639 9.66 -1.13 30.79
CA GLU A 639 11.11 -1.16 30.56
C GLU A 639 11.49 -2.04 29.35
N MET A 640 10.82 -3.18 29.14
CA MET A 640 10.98 -3.99 27.94
C MET A 640 10.59 -3.23 26.66
N ARG A 641 9.52 -2.43 26.67
CA ARG A 641 9.15 -1.58 25.53
C ARG A 641 10.26 -0.57 25.20
N ARG A 642 10.77 0.17 26.20
CA ARG A 642 11.89 1.12 26.03
C ARG A 642 13.18 0.45 25.51
N TYR A 643 13.41 -0.82 25.88
CA TYR A 643 14.53 -1.59 25.32
C TYR A 643 14.33 -1.88 23.81
N PHE A 644 13.11 -2.20 23.37
CA PHE A 644 12.82 -2.33 21.93
C PHE A 644 12.93 -1.00 21.19
N ASP A 645 12.54 0.12 21.79
CA ASP A 645 12.77 1.45 21.22
C ASP A 645 14.26 1.73 21.01
N HIS A 646 15.10 1.45 22.02
CA HIS A 646 16.55 1.56 21.91
C HIS A 646 17.12 0.65 20.80
N CYS A 647 16.64 -0.59 20.70
CA CYS A 647 17.05 -1.50 19.63
C CYS A 647 16.66 -0.97 18.23
N ASP A 648 15.53 -0.28 18.12
CA ASP A 648 15.09 0.36 16.87
C ASP A 648 15.96 1.58 16.51
N GLU A 649 16.28 2.45 17.46
CA GLU A 649 17.24 3.55 17.25
C GLU A 649 18.60 3.03 16.74
N LYS A 650 19.05 1.88 17.25
CA LYS A 650 20.37 1.30 16.96
C LYS A 650 20.45 0.46 15.69
N LEU A 651 19.35 -0.21 15.30
CA LEU A 651 19.32 -1.12 14.14
C LEU A 651 18.43 -0.64 12.99
N SER A 652 17.63 0.41 13.22
CA SER A 652 16.61 0.94 12.31
C SER A 652 15.66 -0.17 11.85
N ILE A 653 14.83 -0.65 12.79
CA ILE A 653 13.95 -1.80 12.65
C ILE A 653 12.62 -1.40 11.99
N ARG A 654 11.94 -0.36 12.52
CA ARG A 654 10.56 0.01 12.16
C ARG A 654 10.37 0.30 10.67
N GLN A 655 11.37 0.86 9.99
CA GLN A 655 11.36 1.05 8.52
C GLN A 655 11.14 -0.26 7.73
N HIS A 656 11.56 -1.41 8.26
CA HIS A 656 11.39 -2.72 7.62
C HIS A 656 10.05 -3.38 7.94
N VAL A 657 9.22 -2.79 8.80
CA VAL A 657 7.98 -3.40 9.31
C VAL A 657 6.73 -2.84 8.62
N SER A 658 5.76 -3.71 8.37
CA SER A 658 4.36 -3.37 8.03
C SER A 658 3.54 -3.58 9.29
N PHE A 659 3.09 -2.50 9.92
CA PHE A 659 2.26 -2.55 11.12
C PHE A 659 0.78 -2.68 10.77
N SER A 660 -0.02 -3.23 11.69
CA SER A 660 -1.43 -3.58 11.47
C SER A 660 -1.66 -4.53 10.27
N THR A 661 -0.61 -5.26 9.85
CA THR A 661 -0.61 -6.16 8.70
C THR A 661 -0.64 -7.61 9.18
N THR A 662 -1.83 -8.19 9.22
CA THR A 662 -2.05 -9.61 9.54
C THR A 662 -1.91 -10.45 8.28
N VAL A 663 -0.99 -11.42 8.28
CA VAL A 663 -0.94 -12.48 7.26
C VAL A 663 -2.19 -13.35 7.37
N THR A 664 -2.85 -13.60 6.24
CA THR A 664 -4.08 -14.39 6.12
C THR A 664 -3.93 -15.63 5.24
N GLY A 665 -2.83 -15.75 4.50
CA GLY A 665 -2.48 -16.92 3.69
C GLY A 665 -1.01 -16.86 3.25
N ALA A 666 -0.40 -18.00 2.95
CA ALA A 666 0.89 -18.05 2.29
C ALA A 666 1.00 -19.31 1.42
N ARG A 667 1.25 -19.15 0.11
CA ARG A 667 1.33 -20.26 -0.84
C ARG A 667 2.69 -20.30 -1.54
N TYR A 668 3.31 -21.47 -1.60
CA TYR A 668 4.51 -21.70 -2.39
C TYR A 668 4.17 -21.89 -3.88
N ASP A 669 5.00 -21.34 -4.76
CA ASP A 669 4.95 -21.54 -6.21
C ASP A 669 6.22 -22.26 -6.68
N GLU A 670 6.04 -23.49 -7.12
CA GLU A 670 7.12 -24.37 -7.58
C GLU A 670 7.69 -24.00 -8.96
N SER A 671 6.97 -23.19 -9.74
CA SER A 671 7.44 -22.72 -11.04
C SER A 671 8.48 -21.59 -10.89
N SER A 672 8.26 -20.68 -9.94
CA SER A 672 9.19 -19.57 -9.64
C SER A 672 10.13 -19.83 -8.45
N ASN A 673 9.93 -20.92 -7.70
CA ASN A 673 10.56 -21.20 -6.41
C ASN A 673 10.40 -20.08 -5.37
N THR A 674 9.20 -19.47 -5.30
CA THR A 674 8.92 -18.37 -4.34
C THR A 674 7.61 -18.55 -3.60
N TRP A 675 7.55 -18.01 -2.38
CA TRP A 675 6.33 -17.83 -1.61
C TRP A 675 5.58 -16.60 -2.10
N THR A 676 4.25 -16.67 -2.09
CA THR A 676 3.33 -15.52 -2.18
C THR A 676 2.56 -15.45 -0.86
N VAL A 677 2.72 -14.36 -0.12
CA VAL A 677 2.16 -14.15 1.23
C VAL A 677 1.05 -13.09 1.16
N GLU A 678 -0.15 -13.45 1.59
CA GLU A 678 -1.37 -12.66 1.47
C GLU A 678 -1.74 -12.03 2.82
N CYS A 679 -2.22 -10.77 2.79
CA CYS A 679 -2.48 -9.96 3.98
C CYS A 679 -3.92 -9.45 4.05
N ASN A 680 -4.41 -9.18 5.27
CA ASN A 680 -5.79 -8.75 5.57
C ASN A 680 -6.22 -7.40 4.96
N ASN A 681 -5.28 -6.66 4.36
CA ASN A 681 -5.48 -5.37 3.70
C ASN A 681 -5.44 -5.48 2.15
N GLY A 682 -5.47 -6.71 1.61
CA GLY A 682 -5.38 -6.97 0.17
C GLY A 682 -3.97 -6.92 -0.42
N GLN A 683 -2.94 -6.60 0.38
CA GLN A 683 -1.55 -6.68 -0.08
C GLN A 683 -1.10 -8.14 -0.22
N SER A 684 -0.24 -8.37 -1.21
CA SER A 684 0.44 -9.65 -1.42
C SER A 684 1.93 -9.42 -1.65
N VAL A 685 2.79 -10.18 -0.97
CA VAL A 685 4.25 -10.04 -1.02
C VAL A 685 4.88 -11.34 -1.50
N ARG A 686 5.74 -11.27 -2.52
CA ARG A 686 6.44 -12.43 -3.09
C ARG A 686 7.89 -12.49 -2.63
N CYS A 687 8.35 -13.62 -2.09
CA CYS A 687 9.68 -13.77 -1.50
C CYS A 687 10.31 -15.16 -1.71
N LYS A 688 11.65 -15.26 -1.75
CA LYS A 688 12.34 -16.56 -1.86
C LYS A 688 12.37 -17.33 -0.53
N TYR A 689 12.54 -16.63 0.59
CA TYR A 689 12.51 -17.19 1.94
C TYR A 689 11.35 -16.59 2.75
N LEU A 690 10.76 -17.40 3.62
CA LEU A 690 9.65 -17.03 4.51
C LEU A 690 10.01 -17.46 5.95
N VAL A 691 10.04 -16.51 6.89
CA VAL A 691 10.36 -16.78 8.30
C VAL A 691 9.12 -16.53 9.17
N LEU A 692 8.56 -17.60 9.73
CA LEU A 692 7.45 -17.56 10.66
C LEU A 692 7.97 -17.33 12.08
N ALA A 693 7.90 -16.09 12.54
CA ALA A 693 8.46 -15.61 13.81
C ALA A 693 7.38 -15.20 14.83
N VAL A 694 6.19 -15.82 14.73
CA VAL A 694 4.99 -15.46 15.51
C VAL A 694 5.10 -15.76 17.00
N GLY A 695 5.91 -16.76 17.39
CA GLY A 695 6.13 -17.14 18.78
C GLY A 695 4.96 -17.85 19.48
N PHE A 696 5.26 -18.52 20.60
CA PHE A 696 4.36 -19.44 21.30
C PHE A 696 3.30 -18.80 22.22
N THR A 697 3.12 -17.48 22.18
CA THR A 697 2.09 -16.74 22.94
C THR A 697 1.32 -15.74 22.07
N SER A 698 1.15 -16.06 20.78
CA SER A 698 0.56 -15.17 19.77
C SER A 698 -0.95 -15.34 19.59
N ASP A 699 -1.44 -16.58 19.46
CA ASP A 699 -2.88 -16.84 19.37
C ASP A 699 -3.52 -16.96 20.77
N LYS A 700 -4.66 -16.28 20.92
CA LYS A 700 -5.16 -15.77 22.20
C LYS A 700 -6.29 -16.66 22.71
N GLU A 701 -6.09 -17.25 23.90
CA GLU A 701 -7.06 -18.16 24.52
C GLU A 701 -8.24 -17.38 25.09
N ARG A 702 -9.31 -17.24 24.31
CA ARG A 702 -10.57 -16.71 24.83
C ARG A 702 -11.24 -17.80 25.66
N PHE A 703 -11.51 -17.51 26.93
CA PHE A 703 -12.30 -18.41 27.78
C PHE A 703 -13.70 -18.69 27.17
N THR A 704 -14.00 -19.96 26.92
CA THR A 704 -15.13 -20.45 26.10
C THR A 704 -16.27 -21.04 26.95
N HIS A 705 -16.82 -20.26 27.88
CA HIS A 705 -18.10 -20.60 28.52
C HIS A 705 -19.23 -19.80 27.84
N PRO A 706 -20.34 -20.44 27.40
CA PRO A 706 -21.40 -19.77 26.64
C PRO A 706 -21.95 -18.56 27.39
N ASP A 707 -22.21 -18.74 28.68
CA ASP A 707 -22.86 -17.75 29.54
C ASP A 707 -21.98 -16.55 29.92
N THR A 708 -20.73 -16.46 29.44
CA THR A 708 -19.86 -15.28 29.72
C THR A 708 -20.48 -13.95 29.30
N HIS A 709 -21.41 -13.95 28.35
CA HIS A 709 -22.16 -12.78 27.90
C HIS A 709 -23.26 -12.32 28.88
N LEU A 710 -23.55 -13.09 29.94
CA LEU A 710 -24.53 -12.73 30.97
C LEU A 710 -23.95 -11.82 32.06
N PHE A 711 -22.62 -11.64 32.13
CA PHE A 711 -21.95 -10.78 33.10
C PHE A 711 -21.92 -9.33 32.59
N GLU A 712 -22.40 -8.38 33.40
CA GLU A 712 -22.57 -6.97 33.03
C GLU A 712 -21.41 -6.06 33.50
N GLY A 713 -20.48 -6.61 34.32
CA GLY A 713 -19.30 -5.89 34.79
C GLY A 713 -18.11 -5.90 33.80
N ASP A 714 -16.98 -5.36 34.23
CA ASP A 714 -15.79 -5.20 33.39
C ASP A 714 -15.08 -6.55 33.13
N VAL A 715 -14.74 -6.86 31.88
CA VAL A 715 -14.08 -8.13 31.50
C VAL A 715 -12.75 -7.88 30.80
N TYR A 716 -11.65 -8.28 31.44
CA TYR A 716 -10.30 -8.11 30.91
C TYR A 716 -9.62 -9.43 30.53
N TYR A 717 -8.91 -9.40 29.40
CA TYR A 717 -7.99 -10.45 28.98
C TYR A 717 -6.56 -9.89 29.03
N PRO A 718 -5.60 -10.56 29.68
CA PRO A 718 -4.22 -10.05 29.86
C PRO A 718 -3.48 -9.66 28.57
N TYR A 719 -3.84 -10.27 27.44
CA TYR A 719 -3.27 -10.01 26.11
C TYR A 719 -3.96 -8.88 25.31
N ARG A 720 -4.89 -8.17 25.96
CA ARG A 720 -5.73 -7.05 25.47
C ARG A 720 -6.06 -6.12 26.66
N TRP A 721 -5.06 -5.88 27.51
CA TRP A 721 -5.21 -4.97 28.64
C TRP A 721 -5.27 -3.51 28.14
N PRO A 722 -6.08 -2.62 28.72
CA PRO A 722 -6.08 -1.20 28.35
C PRO A 722 -4.72 -0.54 28.59
N GLU A 723 -4.25 0.30 27.66
CA GLU A 723 -2.93 0.94 27.78
C GLU A 723 -2.89 2.04 28.86
N ASP A 724 -4.02 2.73 29.08
CA ASP A 724 -4.21 3.67 30.21
C ASP A 724 -4.27 2.96 31.58
N GLY A 725 -4.22 1.62 31.60
CA GLY A 725 -4.32 0.79 32.79
C GLY A 725 -5.76 0.52 33.25
N VAL A 726 -5.87 -0.14 34.40
CA VAL A 726 -7.13 -0.45 35.09
C VAL A 726 -6.83 -0.44 36.58
N GLU A 727 -7.65 0.25 37.38
CA GLU A 727 -7.54 0.24 38.83
C GLU A 727 -8.68 -0.57 39.48
N PRO A 728 -8.38 -1.42 40.49
CA PRO A 728 -9.34 -2.32 41.12
C PRO A 728 -9.96 -1.73 42.40
N ASP A 729 -9.63 -0.50 42.76
CA ASP A 729 -10.08 0.18 43.98
C ASP A 729 -11.62 0.20 44.07
N ASP A 730 -12.14 -0.10 45.26
CA ASP A 730 -13.56 -0.35 45.55
C ASP A 730 -14.26 -1.48 44.76
N LYS A 731 -13.57 -2.18 43.84
CA LYS A 731 -14.13 -3.26 43.00
C LYS A 731 -13.94 -4.66 43.61
N ARG A 732 -14.93 -5.53 43.40
CA ARG A 732 -14.87 -6.98 43.60
C ARG A 732 -14.22 -7.61 42.36
N VAL A 733 -13.05 -8.23 42.49
CA VAL A 733 -12.31 -8.84 41.38
C VAL A 733 -12.40 -10.36 41.44
N ALA A 734 -12.66 -11.02 40.31
CA ALA A 734 -12.51 -12.46 40.14
C ALA A 734 -11.50 -12.79 39.03
N ILE A 735 -10.47 -13.57 39.36
CA ILE A 735 -9.41 -14.00 38.43
C ILE A 735 -9.58 -15.49 38.14
N VAL A 736 -9.74 -15.84 36.87
CA VAL A 736 -9.94 -17.23 36.41
C VAL A 736 -8.62 -17.75 35.84
N GLY A 737 -8.06 -18.78 36.50
CA GLY A 737 -6.73 -19.32 36.20
C GLY A 737 -5.68 -18.90 37.24
N SER A 738 -4.58 -19.66 37.28
CA SER A 738 -3.55 -19.62 38.33
C SER A 738 -2.11 -19.64 37.78
N GLY A 739 -1.93 -19.29 36.51
CA GLY A 739 -0.62 -19.18 35.86
C GLY A 739 0.15 -17.92 36.26
N SER A 740 1.33 -17.71 35.66
CA SER A 740 2.23 -16.58 36.01
C SER A 740 1.54 -15.21 35.98
N THR A 741 0.67 -14.98 34.99
CA THR A 741 -0.16 -13.77 34.89
C THR A 741 -1.09 -13.56 36.08
N SER A 742 -1.74 -14.62 36.59
CA SER A 742 -2.54 -14.49 37.83
C SER A 742 -1.66 -14.21 39.02
N VAL A 743 -0.48 -14.84 39.11
CA VAL A 743 0.48 -14.59 40.19
C VAL A 743 0.94 -13.13 40.18
N GLN A 744 1.28 -12.56 39.03
CA GLN A 744 1.65 -11.15 38.87
C GLN A 744 0.51 -10.21 39.25
N ILE A 745 -0.69 -10.36 38.67
CA ILE A 745 -1.84 -9.47 38.94
C ILE A 745 -2.27 -9.51 40.42
N VAL A 746 -2.30 -10.69 41.05
CA VAL A 746 -2.68 -10.82 42.48
C VAL A 746 -1.77 -10.00 43.39
N GLN A 747 -0.47 -9.91 43.10
CA GLN A 747 0.48 -9.19 43.97
C GLN A 747 0.26 -7.68 43.95
N GLU A 748 -0.10 -7.11 42.79
CA GLU A 748 -0.40 -5.68 42.66
C GLU A 748 -1.82 -5.33 43.15
N TRP A 749 -2.81 -6.18 42.85
CA TRP A 749 -4.23 -5.86 43.06
C TRP A 749 -4.82 -6.29 44.40
N ALA A 750 -4.29 -7.32 45.06
CA ALA A 750 -4.82 -7.81 46.35
C ALA A 750 -4.82 -6.75 47.47
N SER A 751 -3.95 -5.75 47.37
CA SER A 751 -3.84 -4.66 48.34
C SER A 751 -4.86 -3.53 48.13
N LYS A 752 -5.33 -3.35 46.89
CA LYS A 752 -6.25 -2.28 46.44
C LYS A 752 -7.72 -2.73 46.33
N ALA A 753 -7.94 -3.95 45.84
CA ALA A 753 -9.28 -4.47 45.54
C ALA A 753 -10.14 -4.63 46.80
N LYS A 754 -11.42 -4.24 46.73
CA LYS A 754 -12.41 -4.44 47.81
C LYS A 754 -12.59 -5.92 48.17
N SER A 755 -12.50 -6.79 47.17
CA SER A 755 -12.26 -8.22 47.36
C SER A 755 -11.60 -8.82 46.11
N LEU A 756 -10.77 -9.85 46.26
CA LEU A 756 -10.12 -10.55 45.13
C LEU A 756 -10.26 -12.07 45.30
N THR A 757 -10.94 -12.73 44.36
CA THR A 757 -11.15 -14.19 44.36
C THR A 757 -10.42 -14.86 43.20
N VAL A 758 -9.56 -15.85 43.47
CA VAL A 758 -8.84 -16.63 42.44
C VAL A 758 -9.51 -17.99 42.24
N PHE A 759 -10.00 -18.26 41.03
CA PHE A 759 -10.58 -19.54 40.61
C PHE A 759 -9.47 -20.45 40.07
N GLN A 760 -8.97 -21.33 40.94
CA GLN A 760 -7.79 -22.14 40.71
C GLN A 760 -8.15 -23.59 40.40
N ARG A 761 -7.90 -24.05 39.16
CA ARG A 761 -8.05 -25.47 38.77
C ARG A 761 -6.85 -26.34 39.18
N THR A 762 -5.68 -25.74 39.38
CA THR A 762 -4.45 -26.41 39.84
C THR A 762 -3.53 -25.37 40.50
N PRO A 763 -2.99 -25.61 41.70
CA PRO A 763 -1.98 -24.72 42.26
C PRO A 763 -0.70 -24.75 41.42
N ASN A 764 -0.10 -23.58 41.25
CA ASN A 764 1.24 -23.46 40.70
C ASN A 764 2.29 -23.74 41.80
N THR A 765 3.53 -23.96 41.39
CA THR A 765 4.66 -24.12 42.32
C THR A 765 5.56 -22.87 42.32
N ALA A 766 4.98 -21.68 42.47
CA ALA A 766 5.71 -20.42 42.36
C ALA A 766 6.87 -20.30 43.35
N ILE A 767 7.96 -19.69 42.90
CA ILE A 767 9.22 -19.54 43.65
C ILE A 767 9.57 -18.06 43.84
N PRO A 768 10.29 -17.71 44.93
CA PRO A 768 10.57 -16.32 45.26
C PRO A 768 11.39 -15.62 44.18
N VAL A 769 11.19 -14.32 44.00
CA VAL A 769 12.02 -13.43 43.20
C VAL A 769 12.26 -12.13 43.95
N HIS A 770 13.40 -11.49 43.67
CA HIS A 770 13.82 -10.25 44.32
C HIS A 770 14.12 -9.18 43.25
N PRO A 771 13.08 -8.58 42.63
CA PRO A 771 13.22 -7.43 41.75
C PRO A 771 13.75 -6.25 42.57
N LYS A 772 14.89 -5.71 42.17
CA LYS A 772 15.56 -4.59 42.83
C LYS A 772 16.27 -3.70 41.79
N PRO A 773 16.41 -2.41 42.08
CA PRO A 773 17.37 -1.58 41.36
C PRO A 773 18.79 -2.12 41.50
N PHE A 774 19.63 -1.89 40.49
CA PHE A 774 21.06 -2.14 40.59
C PHE A 774 21.74 -1.12 41.52
N SER A 775 22.69 -1.59 42.34
CA SER A 775 23.49 -0.73 43.21
C SER A 775 24.48 0.10 42.39
N PRO A 776 24.94 1.28 42.86
CA PRO A 776 25.97 2.07 42.16
C PRO A 776 27.23 1.23 41.85
N GLY A 777 27.58 1.11 40.57
CA GLY A 777 28.69 0.30 40.08
C GLY A 777 28.43 -1.22 39.94
N GLU A 778 27.30 -1.74 40.45
CA GLU A 778 26.89 -3.14 40.26
C GLU A 778 26.64 -3.42 38.77
N TYR A 779 25.87 -2.56 38.10
CA TYR A 779 25.58 -2.68 36.68
C TYR A 779 26.83 -2.54 35.81
N THR A 780 27.72 -1.58 36.09
CA THR A 780 29.00 -1.42 35.37
C THR A 780 29.87 -2.67 35.45
N THR A 781 29.90 -3.33 36.62
CA THR A 781 30.65 -4.57 36.88
C THR A 781 30.00 -5.81 36.22
N LEU A 782 28.70 -5.76 35.96
CA LEU A 782 27.98 -6.74 35.15
C LEU A 782 28.27 -6.51 33.66
N LYS A 783 28.12 -5.27 33.19
CA LYS A 783 28.30 -4.82 31.79
C LYS A 783 29.70 -5.12 31.25
N SER A 784 30.74 -4.96 32.08
CA SER A 784 32.12 -5.34 31.72
C SER A 784 32.32 -6.85 31.49
N LYS A 785 31.30 -7.69 31.73
CA LYS A 785 31.30 -9.15 31.54
C LYS A 785 30.24 -9.63 30.54
N TYR A 786 29.40 -8.74 29.99
CA TYR A 786 28.32 -9.10 29.06
C TYR A 786 28.76 -10.02 27.92
N PRO A 787 29.89 -9.79 27.21
CA PRO A 787 30.33 -10.69 26.13
C PRO A 787 30.60 -12.13 26.58
N THR A 788 31.01 -12.37 27.83
CA THR A 788 31.18 -13.72 28.37
C THR A 788 29.85 -14.31 28.84
N ILE A 789 29.05 -13.51 29.55
CA ILE A 789 27.75 -13.89 30.11
C ILE A 789 26.76 -14.29 28.99
N LEU A 790 26.70 -13.49 27.92
CA LEU A 790 25.83 -13.72 26.76
C LEU A 790 26.27 -14.91 25.90
N GLU A 791 27.52 -15.39 26.01
CA GLU A 791 27.95 -16.66 25.39
C GLU A 791 27.71 -17.86 26.33
N THR A 792 27.94 -17.74 27.64
CA THR A 792 27.66 -18.83 28.59
C THR A 792 26.19 -19.26 28.60
N ARG A 793 25.26 -18.36 28.24
CA ARG A 793 23.84 -18.69 28.08
C ARG A 793 23.61 -19.77 27.02
N LYS A 794 24.45 -19.86 25.97
CA LYS A 794 24.38 -20.90 24.92
C LYS A 794 24.88 -22.27 25.40
N THR A 795 25.71 -22.29 26.44
CA THR A 795 26.24 -23.51 27.06
C THR A 795 25.45 -23.99 28.29
N SER A 796 24.62 -23.14 28.89
CA SER A 796 23.67 -23.57 29.94
C SER A 796 22.56 -24.44 29.35
N PRO A 797 22.20 -25.57 29.99
CA PRO A 797 21.03 -26.36 29.61
C PRO A 797 19.71 -25.56 29.57
N SER A 798 19.58 -24.50 30.37
CA SER A 798 18.37 -23.68 30.47
C SER A 798 18.32 -22.50 29.50
N GLY A 799 19.44 -22.14 28.88
CA GLY A 799 19.57 -20.90 28.10
C GLY A 799 19.77 -19.63 28.95
N LEU A 800 19.87 -19.72 30.27
CA LEU A 800 20.15 -18.58 31.15
C LEU A 800 21.66 -18.48 31.44
N ALA A 801 22.18 -17.26 31.55
CA ALA A 801 23.61 -17.02 31.71
C ALA A 801 24.14 -17.26 33.13
N ASP A 802 23.25 -17.22 34.11
CA ASP A 802 23.50 -17.32 35.55
C ASP A 802 23.16 -18.71 36.13
N ALA A 803 22.56 -19.59 35.33
CA ALA A 803 21.90 -20.80 35.82
C ALA A 803 22.51 -22.11 35.26
N GLU A 804 23.38 -22.75 36.06
CA GLU A 804 23.96 -24.07 35.76
C GLU A 804 23.51 -25.14 36.77
N PRO A 805 23.11 -26.36 36.35
CA PRO A 805 22.73 -27.44 37.26
C PRO A 805 23.87 -27.91 38.16
N ILE A 806 23.55 -28.26 39.42
CA ILE A 806 24.48 -28.91 40.32
C ILE A 806 24.85 -30.29 39.76
N ALA A 807 26.13 -30.48 39.45
CA ALA A 807 26.67 -31.69 38.82
C ALA A 807 26.62 -32.96 39.69
N ARG A 808 26.18 -32.87 40.95
CA ARG A 808 25.90 -34.02 41.84
C ARG A 808 24.44 -34.47 41.69
N ARG A 809 24.14 -35.71 42.06
CA ARG A 809 22.76 -36.18 42.30
C ARG A 809 22.28 -35.72 43.67
N THR A 810 20.96 -35.65 43.85
CA THR A 810 20.32 -35.20 45.09
C THR A 810 20.79 -36.04 46.29
N PHE A 811 20.84 -37.36 46.11
CA PHE A 811 21.22 -38.32 47.16
C PHE A 811 22.74 -38.56 47.27
N ASP A 812 23.59 -37.86 46.50
CA ASP A 812 25.05 -37.83 46.74
C ASP A 812 25.37 -36.97 47.99
N ASP A 813 24.48 -36.04 48.35
CA ASP A 813 24.59 -35.18 49.51
C ASP A 813 23.69 -35.69 50.66
N PRO A 814 24.11 -35.62 51.94
CA PRO A 814 23.25 -35.91 53.08
C PRO A 814 22.13 -34.88 53.23
N LEU A 815 21.04 -35.24 53.91
CA LEU A 815 19.83 -34.44 54.00
C LEU A 815 20.06 -33.00 54.52
N ASP A 816 20.96 -32.79 55.50
CA ASP A 816 21.25 -31.43 55.99
C ASP A 816 21.89 -30.55 54.90
N LYS A 817 22.76 -31.13 54.08
CA LYS A 817 23.39 -30.47 52.93
C LYS A 817 22.42 -30.29 51.76
N GLN A 818 21.50 -31.23 51.52
CA GLN A 818 20.40 -31.04 50.56
C GLN A 818 19.54 -29.84 50.97
N GLN A 819 19.07 -29.81 52.23
CA GLN A 819 18.22 -28.72 52.72
C GLN A 819 18.92 -27.37 52.72
N ARG A 820 20.23 -27.29 53.05
CA ARG A 820 21.03 -26.05 52.88
C ARG A 820 21.21 -25.64 51.41
N THR A 821 21.35 -26.60 50.50
CA THR A 821 21.48 -26.34 49.06
C THR A 821 20.17 -25.76 48.50
N TYR A 822 19.04 -26.37 48.85
CA TYR A 822 17.71 -25.85 48.54
C TYR A 822 17.44 -24.48 49.19
N GLU A 823 17.89 -24.25 50.43
CA GLU A 823 17.81 -22.93 51.08
C GLU A 823 18.58 -21.87 50.29
N ASN A 824 19.85 -22.13 49.94
CA ASN A 824 20.66 -21.18 49.20
C ASN A 824 20.05 -20.84 47.83
N LEU A 825 19.51 -21.82 47.10
CA LEU A 825 18.84 -21.59 45.82
C LEU A 825 17.50 -20.84 45.96
N TYR A 826 16.75 -21.09 47.04
CA TYR A 826 15.47 -20.42 47.31
C TYR A 826 15.67 -18.97 47.81
N GLN A 827 16.72 -18.70 48.60
CA GLN A 827 17.08 -17.36 49.08
C GLN A 827 17.83 -16.52 48.02
N HIS A 828 18.40 -17.15 46.99
CA HIS A 828 18.89 -16.44 45.81
C HIS A 828 17.73 -15.85 44.99
N GLY A 829 16.60 -16.56 44.95
CA GLY A 829 15.43 -16.21 44.16
C GLY A 829 15.59 -16.50 42.67
N GLY A 830 14.52 -16.27 41.91
CA GLY A 830 14.48 -16.52 40.47
C GLY A 830 14.43 -18.00 40.10
N LEU A 831 14.73 -18.27 38.83
CA LEU A 831 14.67 -19.61 38.24
C LEU A 831 15.75 -20.63 38.73
N PRO A 832 16.92 -20.26 39.33
CA PRO A 832 17.92 -21.24 39.79
C PRO A 832 17.43 -22.35 40.73
N PHE A 833 16.39 -22.15 41.55
CA PHE A 833 15.80 -23.27 42.33
C PHE A 833 15.19 -24.36 41.44
N TRP A 834 14.72 -24.01 40.24
CA TRP A 834 14.18 -24.94 39.25
C TRP A 834 15.26 -25.49 38.31
N VAL A 835 16.10 -24.63 37.73
CA VAL A 835 17.04 -25.03 36.66
C VAL A 835 18.50 -25.25 37.11
N SER A 836 18.91 -24.75 38.28
CA SER A 836 20.27 -24.90 38.83
C SER A 836 20.37 -25.89 40.00
N SER A 837 19.27 -26.58 40.29
CA SER A 837 19.22 -27.64 41.30
C SER A 837 20.06 -28.88 40.89
N TYR A 838 20.01 -29.94 41.70
CA TYR A 838 20.64 -31.22 41.39
C TYR A 838 20.18 -31.76 40.03
N LYS A 839 21.12 -32.24 39.20
CA LYS A 839 20.87 -32.69 37.81
C LYS A 839 19.81 -33.80 37.64
N ASP A 840 19.48 -34.51 38.72
CA ASP A 840 18.46 -35.56 38.76
C ASP A 840 17.05 -35.05 39.15
N MET A 841 16.89 -33.81 39.61
CA MET A 841 15.61 -33.28 40.09
C MET A 841 14.47 -33.33 39.05
N MET A 842 14.78 -33.26 37.75
CA MET A 842 13.78 -33.40 36.66
C MET A 842 13.78 -34.77 35.98
N HIS A 843 14.48 -35.75 36.56
CA HIS A 843 14.71 -37.08 35.99
C HIS A 843 14.44 -38.24 36.96
N ASP A 844 14.47 -38.00 38.28
CA ASP A 844 14.19 -38.97 39.34
C ASP A 844 13.07 -38.45 40.27
N GLU A 845 12.10 -39.32 40.57
CA GLU A 845 10.90 -38.94 41.31
C GLU A 845 11.17 -38.68 42.80
N ALA A 846 12.13 -39.36 43.40
CA ALA A 846 12.51 -39.13 44.80
C ALA A 846 13.33 -37.84 44.94
N ALA A 847 14.21 -37.54 43.98
CA ALA A 847 14.94 -36.27 43.89
C ALA A 847 13.98 -35.08 43.71
N ASN A 848 13.00 -35.21 42.80
CA ASN A 848 11.96 -34.20 42.62
C ASN A 848 11.11 -34.02 43.90
N ARG A 849 10.77 -35.12 44.57
CA ARG A 849 10.02 -35.11 45.83
C ARG A 849 10.76 -34.33 46.93
N GLN A 850 12.09 -34.46 47.05
CA GLN A 850 12.86 -33.68 48.03
C GLN A 850 12.79 -32.17 47.77
N ALA A 851 12.85 -31.74 46.50
CA ALA A 851 12.66 -30.34 46.14
C ALA A 851 11.23 -29.85 46.43
N TYR A 852 10.21 -30.67 46.15
CA TYR A 852 8.82 -30.34 46.49
C TYR A 852 8.59 -30.26 48.01
N ASP A 853 9.10 -31.23 48.79
CA ASP A 853 8.96 -31.26 50.25
C ASP A 853 9.78 -30.17 50.97
N PHE A 854 10.75 -29.55 50.28
CA PHE A 854 11.34 -28.28 50.69
C PHE A 854 10.42 -27.10 50.33
N TRP A 855 10.06 -26.96 49.05
CA TRP A 855 9.23 -25.86 48.53
C TRP A 855 7.92 -25.72 49.31
N VAL A 856 7.16 -26.81 49.44
CA VAL A 856 5.85 -26.84 50.08
C VAL A 856 5.93 -26.45 51.55
N ARG A 857 7.05 -26.75 52.22
CA ARG A 857 7.28 -26.40 53.63
C ARG A 857 7.50 -24.90 53.80
N LYS A 858 8.26 -24.28 52.89
CA LYS A 858 8.48 -22.83 52.83
C LYS A 858 7.20 -22.09 52.49
N THR A 859 6.50 -22.51 51.44
CA THR A 859 5.24 -21.90 51.00
C THR A 859 4.16 -22.02 52.07
N ARG A 860 3.99 -23.19 52.71
CA ARG A 860 3.01 -23.36 53.79
C ARG A 860 3.34 -22.58 55.06
N SER A 861 4.61 -22.27 55.35
CA SER A 861 4.93 -21.40 56.50
C SER A 861 4.52 -19.93 56.30
N ARG A 862 4.24 -19.52 55.07
CA ARG A 862 3.83 -18.16 54.68
C ARG A 862 2.31 -17.96 54.69
N ILE A 863 1.52 -19.04 54.77
CA ILE A 863 0.05 -19.01 54.64
C ILE A 863 -0.62 -19.36 55.97
N ILE A 864 -1.32 -18.40 56.58
CA ILE A 864 -1.95 -18.53 57.90
C ILE A 864 -3.15 -19.48 57.86
N SER A 865 -4.06 -19.31 56.89
CA SER A 865 -5.31 -20.10 56.82
C SER A 865 -5.05 -21.58 56.47
N PRO A 866 -5.54 -22.55 57.28
CA PRO A 866 -5.42 -23.97 56.95
C PRO A 866 -6.07 -24.36 55.62
N ARG A 867 -7.26 -23.82 55.27
CA ARG A 867 -7.90 -24.11 53.98
C ARG A 867 -7.04 -23.61 52.82
N LYS A 868 -6.59 -22.35 52.88
CA LYS A 868 -5.78 -21.76 51.80
C LYS A 868 -4.40 -22.46 51.68
N ARG A 869 -3.85 -22.99 52.79
CA ARG A 869 -2.65 -23.86 52.77
C ARG A 869 -2.84 -25.10 51.92
N GLU A 870 -3.92 -25.87 52.09
CA GLU A 870 -4.12 -27.08 51.28
C GLU A 870 -4.42 -26.76 49.81
N LEU A 871 -5.11 -25.65 49.52
CA LEU A 871 -5.43 -25.25 48.15
C LEU A 871 -4.21 -24.69 47.39
N LEU A 872 -3.38 -23.87 48.02
CA LEU A 872 -2.23 -23.20 47.37
C LEU A 872 -0.94 -24.04 47.42
N ALA A 873 -0.78 -24.86 48.45
CA ALA A 873 0.42 -25.67 48.69
C ALA A 873 0.07 -27.02 49.34
N PRO A 874 -0.61 -27.93 48.62
CA PRO A 874 -1.02 -29.25 49.12
C PRO A 874 0.18 -30.11 49.50
N LEU A 875 0.04 -30.97 50.53
CA LEU A 875 1.12 -31.88 50.95
C LEU A 875 1.41 -33.03 49.96
N GLN A 876 0.56 -33.21 48.95
CA GLN A 876 0.84 -34.08 47.80
C GLN A 876 0.95 -33.23 46.54
N PRO A 877 2.02 -33.39 45.73
CA PRO A 877 2.22 -32.58 44.54
C PRO A 877 1.10 -32.80 43.50
N PRO A 878 0.51 -31.73 42.91
CA PRO A 878 -0.48 -31.86 41.84
C PRO A 878 0.13 -32.36 40.52
N HIS A 879 1.44 -32.20 40.40
CA HIS A 879 2.36 -32.69 39.36
C HIS A 879 3.79 -32.55 39.92
N PRO A 880 4.81 -33.20 39.34
CA PRO A 880 6.20 -33.02 39.81
C PRO A 880 6.60 -31.54 39.83
N PHE A 881 7.44 -31.16 40.79
CA PHE A 881 7.98 -29.80 40.89
C PHE A 881 8.70 -29.44 39.59
N GLY A 882 8.47 -28.25 39.05
CA GLY A 882 9.10 -27.81 37.80
C GLY A 882 8.60 -28.48 36.52
N ALA A 883 7.66 -29.45 36.58
CA ALA A 883 7.07 -30.05 35.38
C ALA A 883 6.12 -29.09 34.61
N LYS A 884 5.84 -27.92 35.20
CA LYS A 884 5.31 -26.72 34.56
C LYS A 884 6.24 -25.57 34.94
N ARG A 885 6.46 -24.58 34.06
CA ARG A 885 7.28 -23.38 34.35
C ARG A 885 6.82 -22.73 35.67
N PRO A 886 7.64 -22.69 36.73
CA PRO A 886 7.27 -22.06 37.98
C PRO A 886 7.09 -20.54 37.78
N PRO A 887 5.97 -19.94 38.21
CA PRO A 887 5.88 -18.48 38.30
C PRO A 887 6.90 -17.93 39.28
N LEU A 888 7.29 -16.67 39.09
CA LEU A 888 8.07 -15.92 40.04
C LEU A 888 7.17 -15.01 40.88
N GLU A 889 7.40 -14.96 42.20
CA GLU A 889 6.62 -14.16 43.13
C GLU A 889 7.43 -13.51 44.24
N GLN A 890 6.97 -12.37 44.74
CA GLN A 890 7.57 -11.58 45.80
C GLN A 890 6.79 -11.74 47.12
N ASN A 891 5.46 -11.79 47.03
CA ASN A 891 4.55 -11.84 48.17
C ASN A 891 3.19 -12.51 47.85
N TYR A 892 3.10 -13.34 46.80
CA TYR A 892 1.83 -13.89 46.29
C TYR A 892 1.09 -14.70 47.36
N PHE A 893 1.83 -15.52 48.11
CA PHE A 893 1.24 -16.36 49.15
C PHE A 893 0.80 -15.55 50.38
N GLU A 894 1.48 -14.45 50.68
CA GLU A 894 1.10 -13.51 51.74
C GLU A 894 -0.21 -12.76 51.43
N GLN A 895 -0.52 -12.49 50.15
CA GLN A 895 -1.78 -11.83 49.79
C GLN A 895 -3.01 -12.62 50.26
N PHE A 896 -2.95 -13.96 50.26
CA PHE A 896 -4.03 -14.81 50.76
C PHE A 896 -4.19 -14.80 52.29
N ASN A 897 -3.29 -14.14 53.04
CA ASN A 897 -3.49 -13.90 54.47
C ASN A 897 -4.42 -12.71 54.74
N ARG A 898 -4.69 -11.87 53.73
CA ARG A 898 -5.63 -10.75 53.85
C ARG A 898 -7.07 -11.27 53.91
N GLU A 899 -7.93 -10.53 54.59
CA GLU A 899 -9.36 -10.89 54.73
C GLU A 899 -10.13 -10.70 53.42
N ASN A 900 -9.71 -9.74 52.57
CA ASN A 900 -10.33 -9.41 51.29
C ASN A 900 -9.95 -10.36 50.13
N VAL A 901 -9.01 -11.30 50.33
CA VAL A 901 -8.46 -12.14 49.24
C VAL A 901 -8.79 -13.61 49.49
N ASP A 902 -9.30 -14.34 48.49
CA ASP A 902 -9.56 -15.78 48.62
C ASP A 902 -9.23 -16.60 47.37
N VAL A 903 -9.19 -17.93 47.54
CA VAL A 903 -8.98 -18.92 46.48
C VAL A 903 -10.07 -19.98 46.53
N ILE A 904 -10.63 -20.29 45.35
CA ILE A 904 -11.66 -21.30 45.11
C ILE A 904 -11.07 -22.44 44.30
N ASP A 905 -11.37 -23.67 44.69
CA ASP A 905 -10.95 -24.87 43.95
C ASP A 905 -11.87 -25.10 42.74
N ALA A 906 -11.50 -24.53 41.60
CA ALA A 906 -12.24 -24.68 40.35
C ALA A 906 -12.11 -26.08 39.71
N LYS A 907 -11.47 -27.05 40.38
CA LYS A 907 -11.50 -28.48 40.04
C LYS A 907 -12.49 -29.26 40.90
N ALA A 908 -12.62 -28.91 42.19
CA ALA A 908 -13.62 -29.49 43.09
C ALA A 908 -15.02 -28.90 42.89
N THR A 909 -15.11 -27.58 42.68
CA THR A 909 -16.33 -26.84 42.34
C THR A 909 -16.12 -26.02 41.06
N PRO A 910 -16.15 -26.65 39.87
CA PRO A 910 -16.07 -25.93 38.58
C PRO A 910 -17.12 -24.82 38.44
N ILE A 911 -16.79 -23.80 37.65
CA ILE A 911 -17.72 -22.77 37.19
C ILE A 911 -18.84 -23.44 36.37
N SER A 912 -20.08 -23.11 36.66
CA SER A 912 -21.27 -23.70 36.04
C SER A 912 -22.07 -22.73 35.18
N THR A 913 -22.10 -21.44 35.54
CA THR A 913 -22.71 -20.35 34.77
C THR A 913 -22.25 -18.99 35.30
N PHE A 914 -22.72 -17.91 34.67
CA PHE A 914 -22.47 -16.52 35.05
C PHE A 914 -23.79 -15.80 35.31
N THR A 915 -23.72 -14.76 36.13
CA THR A 915 -24.81 -13.84 36.47
C THR A 915 -24.38 -12.41 36.15
N SER A 916 -25.31 -11.47 36.06
CA SER A 916 -25.02 -10.05 35.78
C SER A 916 -23.94 -9.46 36.67
N ASP A 917 -23.87 -9.86 37.95
CA ASP A 917 -22.89 -9.37 38.92
C ASP A 917 -21.96 -10.45 39.51
N GLY A 918 -21.77 -11.61 38.85
CA GLY A 918 -20.92 -12.67 39.42
C GLY A 918 -20.80 -13.98 38.64
N ILE A 919 -20.11 -14.94 39.27
CA ILE A 919 -19.87 -16.32 38.80
C ILE A 919 -20.63 -17.29 39.70
N ILE A 920 -21.27 -18.31 39.14
CA ILE A 920 -21.85 -19.43 39.90
C ILE A 920 -20.97 -20.67 39.74
N THR A 921 -20.62 -21.31 40.85
CA THR A 921 -19.94 -22.62 40.87
C THR A 921 -20.95 -23.76 41.00
N SER A 922 -20.52 -24.98 40.66
CA SER A 922 -21.35 -26.20 40.58
C SER A 922 -21.95 -26.70 41.91
N ASP A 923 -21.53 -26.14 43.04
CA ASP A 923 -22.18 -26.28 44.35
C ASP A 923 -23.37 -25.31 44.56
N ASN A 924 -23.62 -24.43 43.59
CA ASN A 924 -24.55 -23.29 43.60
C ASN A 924 -24.10 -22.10 44.46
N THR A 925 -22.83 -22.01 44.83
CA THR A 925 -22.28 -20.80 45.46
C THR A 925 -22.17 -19.67 44.44
N VAL A 926 -22.65 -18.48 44.80
CA VAL A 926 -22.56 -17.25 43.99
C VAL A 926 -21.37 -16.42 44.46
N HIS A 927 -20.45 -16.14 43.54
CA HIS A 927 -19.27 -15.32 43.75
C HIS A 927 -19.42 -14.00 43.01
N HIS A 928 -19.87 -12.96 43.70
CA HIS A 928 -20.09 -11.66 43.08
C HIS A 928 -18.78 -10.96 42.70
N ALA A 929 -18.76 -10.34 41.51
CA ALA A 929 -17.63 -9.61 40.96
C ALA A 929 -18.12 -8.35 40.20
N ASP A 930 -17.31 -7.30 40.22
CA ASP A 930 -17.42 -6.11 39.38
C ASP A 930 -16.42 -6.17 38.21
N ILE A 931 -15.32 -6.93 38.37
CA ILE A 931 -14.28 -7.17 37.37
C ILE A 931 -13.99 -8.67 37.22
N LEU A 932 -13.96 -9.18 35.99
CA LEU A 932 -13.42 -10.50 35.64
C LEU A 932 -12.08 -10.39 34.92
N VAL A 933 -11.11 -11.23 35.29
CA VAL A 933 -9.83 -11.39 34.58
C VAL A 933 -9.64 -12.84 34.15
N PHE A 934 -9.65 -13.09 32.83
CA PHE A 934 -9.41 -14.42 32.28
C PHE A 934 -7.91 -14.67 32.08
N ALA A 935 -7.22 -15.05 33.16
CA ALA A 935 -5.80 -15.43 33.18
C ALA A 935 -5.57 -16.89 32.74
N THR A 936 -6.30 -17.34 31.71
CA THR A 936 -6.38 -18.74 31.28
C THR A 936 -5.25 -19.19 30.35
N GLY A 937 -4.49 -18.25 29.77
CA GLY A 937 -3.26 -18.51 29.02
C GLY A 937 -3.34 -18.13 27.54
N PHE A 938 -2.77 -19.01 26.70
CA PHE A 938 -2.65 -18.87 25.25
C PHE A 938 -2.88 -20.24 24.61
N LYS A 939 -3.31 -20.26 23.35
CA LYS A 939 -3.43 -21.48 22.55
C LYS A 939 -2.05 -22.08 22.26
N SER A 940 -2.02 -23.30 21.73
CA SER A 940 -0.79 -23.92 21.25
C SER A 940 -0.13 -23.13 20.12
N VAL A 941 1.21 -23.13 20.08
CA VAL A 941 2.00 -22.60 18.95
C VAL A 941 1.64 -23.28 17.62
N ILE A 942 1.16 -24.53 17.66
CA ILE A 942 0.59 -25.27 16.51
C ILE A 942 -0.56 -24.45 15.90
N THR A 943 -1.55 -24.09 16.72
CA THR A 943 -2.74 -23.35 16.28
C THR A 943 -2.38 -21.96 15.74
N ALA A 944 -1.41 -21.28 16.37
CA ALA A 944 -0.92 -20.00 15.90
C ALA A 944 -0.31 -20.11 14.49
N LEU A 945 0.52 -21.13 14.24
CA LEU A 945 1.17 -21.35 12.94
C LEU A 945 0.20 -21.85 11.86
N THR A 946 -0.73 -22.76 12.17
CA THR A 946 -1.72 -23.23 11.19
C THR A 946 -2.73 -22.16 10.82
N SER A 947 -3.08 -21.24 11.75
CA SER A 947 -3.99 -20.12 11.49
C SER A 947 -3.52 -19.13 10.42
N LEU A 948 -2.25 -19.22 9.99
CA LEU A 948 -1.67 -18.41 8.91
C LEU A 948 -2.03 -18.93 7.49
N GLY A 949 -2.72 -20.07 7.37
CA GLY A 949 -3.17 -20.59 6.07
C GLY A 949 -2.03 -21.00 5.13
N VAL A 950 -0.94 -21.57 5.67
CA VAL A 950 0.28 -21.87 4.90
C VAL A 950 0.12 -23.14 4.06
N GLN A 951 0.44 -23.03 2.77
CA GLN A 951 0.35 -24.06 1.73
C GLN A 951 1.71 -24.24 1.03
N GLY A 952 2.26 -25.44 1.11
CA GLY A 952 3.53 -25.83 0.50
C GLY A 952 3.39 -26.32 -0.95
N ILE A 953 4.30 -27.22 -1.36
CA ILE A 953 4.26 -27.93 -2.65
C ILE A 953 2.95 -28.72 -2.80
N ASP A 954 2.48 -28.89 -4.03
CA ASP A 954 1.18 -29.54 -4.37
C ASP A 954 -0.05 -29.01 -3.58
N GLY A 955 0.06 -27.85 -2.93
CA GLY A 955 -0.98 -27.28 -2.07
C GLY A 955 -1.05 -27.85 -0.64
N LEU A 956 -0.07 -28.66 -0.20
CA LEU A 956 -0.02 -29.27 1.13
C LEU A 956 -0.17 -28.22 2.24
N ARG A 957 -1.22 -28.29 3.06
CA ARG A 957 -1.46 -27.34 4.15
C ARG A 957 -0.67 -27.72 5.39
N LEU A 958 -0.16 -26.73 6.15
CA LEU A 958 0.60 -26.99 7.37
C LEU A 958 -0.22 -27.71 8.45
N GLU A 959 -1.54 -27.51 8.46
CA GLU A 959 -2.48 -28.24 9.32
C GLU A 959 -2.64 -29.71 8.95
N ASP A 960 -2.55 -30.07 7.66
CA ASP A 960 -2.64 -31.47 7.21
C ASP A 960 -1.37 -32.24 7.60
N LEU A 961 -0.19 -31.62 7.48
CA LEU A 961 1.09 -32.23 7.88
C LEU A 961 1.14 -32.61 9.36
N TRP A 962 0.37 -31.92 10.22
CA TRP A 962 0.36 -32.15 11.67
C TRP A 962 -0.93 -32.85 12.18
N ALA A 963 -1.84 -33.26 11.29
CA ALA A 963 -3.12 -33.85 11.66
C ALA A 963 -3.00 -35.19 12.40
N GLU A 964 -2.03 -36.03 12.02
CA GLU A 964 -1.78 -37.35 12.62
C GLU A 964 -0.67 -37.36 13.68
N GLY A 965 -0.13 -36.19 14.02
CA GLY A 965 0.97 -36.04 14.99
C GLY A 965 1.98 -34.97 14.57
N LEU A 966 2.73 -34.46 15.54
CA LEU A 966 3.61 -33.32 15.35
C LEU A 966 4.91 -33.73 14.62
N LEU A 967 5.21 -33.06 13.51
CA LEU A 967 6.32 -33.45 12.64
C LEU A 967 7.06 -32.24 12.06
N THR A 968 8.30 -32.04 12.49
CA THR A 968 9.20 -30.96 12.03
C THR A 968 10.63 -31.49 11.90
N TYR A 969 11.50 -30.74 11.22
CA TYR A 969 12.94 -30.88 11.37
C TYR A 969 13.50 -29.79 12.29
N LEU A 970 14.09 -30.21 13.41
CA LEU A 970 14.74 -29.36 14.42
C LEU A 970 13.80 -28.30 15.05
N GLY A 971 12.48 -28.38 14.81
CA GLY A 971 11.54 -27.31 15.11
C GLY A 971 11.70 -26.03 14.29
N ILE A 972 12.45 -26.07 13.19
CA ILE A 972 12.73 -24.93 12.30
C ILE A 972 12.10 -25.12 10.91
N MET A 973 12.07 -26.33 10.35
CA MET A 973 11.59 -26.57 8.98
C MET A 973 10.59 -27.71 8.88
N CYS A 974 9.84 -27.77 7.79
CA CYS A 974 8.84 -28.82 7.51
C CYS A 974 9.00 -29.35 6.07
N HIS A 975 8.80 -30.66 5.86
CA HIS A 975 8.84 -31.27 4.53
C HIS A 975 7.67 -30.77 3.67
N GLY A 976 7.94 -30.45 2.41
CA GLY A 976 6.96 -29.87 1.51
C GLY A 976 6.77 -28.36 1.66
N PHE A 977 7.50 -27.69 2.57
CA PHE A 977 7.48 -26.24 2.76
C PHE A 977 8.88 -25.65 2.44
N PRO A 978 9.26 -25.52 1.16
CA PRO A 978 10.62 -25.15 0.79
C PRO A 978 10.92 -23.72 1.20
N ASN A 979 12.13 -23.45 1.69
CA ASN A 979 12.58 -22.12 2.10
C ASN A 979 11.74 -21.45 3.22
N MET A 980 10.87 -22.22 3.88
CA MET A 980 10.13 -21.78 5.05
C MET A 980 10.90 -22.15 6.33
N PHE A 981 11.08 -21.17 7.20
CA PHE A 981 11.72 -21.33 8.51
C PHE A 981 10.76 -20.90 9.63
N ILE A 982 10.85 -21.53 10.79
CA ILE A 982 10.06 -21.25 11.98
C ILE A 982 11.03 -20.92 13.13
N LEU A 983 10.73 -19.87 13.90
CA LEU A 983 11.49 -19.48 15.09
C LEU A 983 10.66 -19.69 16.37
N ASP A 984 11.30 -20.24 17.41
CA ASP A 984 10.65 -20.77 18.63
C ASP A 984 9.47 -21.74 18.30
N GLY A 985 9.61 -22.51 17.22
CA GLY A 985 8.59 -23.43 16.71
C GLY A 985 8.30 -24.63 17.62
N PRO A 986 7.27 -25.42 17.28
CA PRO A 986 7.07 -26.74 17.89
C PRO A 986 8.29 -27.64 17.67
N GLN A 987 8.57 -28.54 18.61
CA GLN A 987 9.73 -29.44 18.68
C GLN A 987 11.12 -28.77 18.72
N ALA A 988 11.21 -27.43 18.82
CA ALA A 988 12.39 -26.72 19.30
C ALA A 988 12.38 -26.62 20.84
N PRO A 989 13.41 -26.08 21.52
CA PRO A 989 13.41 -25.92 22.98
C PRO A 989 12.34 -24.95 23.48
N SER A 990 12.13 -23.84 22.78
CA SER A 990 11.03 -22.87 22.97
C SER A 990 10.72 -22.56 24.44
N GLU A 991 9.52 -22.87 24.96
CA GLU A 991 9.12 -22.55 26.35
C GLU A 991 9.92 -23.31 27.44
N MET A 992 10.68 -24.35 27.06
CA MET A 992 11.59 -25.09 27.94
C MET A 992 12.99 -24.45 28.06
N GLY A 993 13.27 -23.40 27.28
CA GLY A 993 14.49 -22.61 27.35
C GLY A 993 14.25 -21.14 27.67
N ASN A 994 15.30 -20.33 27.50
CA ASN A 994 15.25 -18.88 27.48
C ASN A 994 15.10 -18.38 26.03
N ALA A 995 13.98 -17.73 25.71
CA ALA A 995 13.63 -17.42 24.32
C ALA A 995 14.71 -16.61 23.56
N PRO A 996 15.28 -15.51 24.08
CA PRO A 996 16.36 -14.80 23.37
C PRO A 996 17.60 -15.64 23.05
N THR A 997 17.83 -16.74 23.78
CA THR A 997 18.90 -17.71 23.51
C THR A 997 18.52 -18.71 22.44
N ASN A 998 17.31 -19.27 22.49
CA ASN A 998 16.78 -20.15 21.44
C ASN A 998 16.85 -19.45 20.08
N LEU A 999 16.31 -18.23 20.04
CA LEU A 999 16.13 -17.44 18.83
C LEU A 999 17.46 -17.01 18.21
N GLU A 1000 18.48 -16.79 19.03
CA GLU A 1000 19.85 -16.57 18.57
C GLU A 1000 20.42 -17.83 17.89
N VAL A 1001 20.43 -18.98 18.56
CA VAL A 1001 21.05 -20.20 17.97
C VAL A 1001 20.28 -20.74 16.76
N GLN A 1002 18.97 -20.53 16.72
CA GLN A 1002 18.15 -20.80 15.52
C GLN A 1002 18.42 -19.77 14.41
N GLY A 1003 18.53 -18.48 14.73
CA GLY A 1003 18.82 -17.42 13.76
C GLY A 1003 20.19 -17.57 13.10
N ASP A 1004 21.21 -17.95 13.89
CA ASP A 1004 22.55 -18.29 13.40
C ASP A 1004 22.52 -19.51 12.46
N TRP A 1005 21.72 -20.53 12.79
CA TRP A 1005 21.54 -21.70 11.94
C TRP A 1005 20.82 -21.38 10.63
N ILE A 1006 19.71 -20.62 10.68
CA ILE A 1006 18.96 -20.18 9.48
C ILE A 1006 19.88 -19.35 8.57
N ALA A 1007 20.65 -18.41 9.13
CA ALA A 1007 21.64 -17.64 8.37
C ALA A 1007 22.67 -18.55 7.69
N THR A 1008 23.21 -19.53 8.41
CA THR A 1008 24.17 -20.52 7.86
C THR A 1008 23.56 -21.39 6.76
N VAL A 1009 22.28 -21.75 6.88
CA VAL A 1009 21.54 -22.50 5.85
C VAL A 1009 21.34 -21.66 4.59
N VAL A 1010 20.91 -20.41 4.73
CA VAL A 1010 20.70 -19.49 3.59
C VAL A 1010 22.02 -19.14 2.91
N GLU A 1011 23.12 -18.98 3.66
CA GLU A 1011 24.46 -18.80 3.10
C GLU A 1011 24.95 -20.05 2.34
N LYS A 1012 24.70 -21.26 2.86
CA LYS A 1012 24.96 -22.52 2.14
C LYS A 1012 24.16 -22.62 0.83
N MET A 1013 22.90 -22.20 0.82
CA MET A 1013 22.11 -22.16 -0.41
C MET A 1013 22.68 -21.16 -1.44
N LYS A 1014 23.03 -19.95 -0.98
CA LYS A 1014 23.62 -18.87 -1.79
C LYS A 1014 24.96 -19.28 -2.41
N SER A 1015 25.83 -19.92 -1.63
CA SER A 1015 27.13 -20.43 -2.11
C SER A 1015 27.02 -21.70 -2.97
N GLY A 1016 26.00 -22.53 -2.74
CA GLY A 1016 25.79 -23.80 -3.45
C GLY A 1016 24.90 -23.75 -4.69
N SER A 1017 24.39 -22.57 -5.10
CA SER A 1017 23.39 -22.44 -6.16
C SER A 1017 22.15 -23.34 -5.96
N VAL A 1018 21.61 -23.31 -4.74
CA VAL A 1018 20.35 -24.01 -4.38
C VAL A 1018 19.22 -22.98 -4.35
N ASP A 1019 18.13 -23.27 -5.06
CA ASP A 1019 16.95 -22.42 -5.12
C ASP A 1019 15.91 -22.76 -4.06
N ALA A 1020 15.65 -24.05 -3.84
CA ALA A 1020 14.68 -24.51 -2.86
C ALA A 1020 15.27 -25.60 -1.96
N VAL A 1021 15.00 -25.53 -0.65
CA VAL A 1021 15.40 -26.56 0.31
C VAL A 1021 14.29 -26.85 1.34
N HIS A 1022 14.06 -28.12 1.64
CA HIS A 1022 13.24 -28.59 2.76
C HIS A 1022 13.75 -29.94 3.28
N PRO A 1023 13.45 -30.35 4.52
CA PRO A 1023 13.89 -31.64 5.04
C PRO A 1023 13.26 -32.83 4.28
N THR A 1024 13.91 -33.99 4.37
CA THR A 1024 13.31 -35.29 4.06
C THR A 1024 12.33 -35.70 5.18
N VAL A 1025 11.34 -36.54 4.87
CA VAL A 1025 10.40 -37.05 5.89
C VAL A 1025 11.16 -37.82 6.98
N ALA A 1026 12.07 -38.72 6.59
CA ALA A 1026 12.87 -39.51 7.53
C ALA A 1026 13.72 -38.66 8.49
N ALA A 1027 14.21 -37.49 8.07
CA ALA A 1027 14.93 -36.57 8.96
C ALA A 1027 14.02 -35.92 10.01
N MET A 1028 12.76 -35.64 9.67
CA MET A 1028 11.76 -35.17 10.64
C MET A 1028 11.35 -36.29 11.61
N GLU A 1029 11.26 -37.53 11.15
CA GLU A 1029 10.95 -38.67 12.01
C GLU A 1029 12.09 -38.99 12.98
N GLU A 1030 13.35 -38.96 12.52
CA GLU A 1030 14.54 -39.03 13.39
C GLU A 1030 14.50 -37.93 14.48
N TRP A 1031 14.05 -36.71 14.13
CA TRP A 1031 13.90 -35.61 15.07
C TRP A 1031 12.75 -35.84 16.08
N ARG A 1032 11.56 -36.19 15.59
CA ARG A 1032 10.38 -36.52 16.42
C ARG A 1032 10.72 -37.58 17.47
N ASP A 1033 11.42 -38.64 17.05
CA ASP A 1033 11.75 -39.76 17.93
C ASP A 1033 12.86 -39.41 18.94
N LYS A 1034 13.79 -38.49 18.61
CA LYS A 1034 14.70 -37.87 19.58
C LYS A 1034 13.95 -37.05 20.63
N VAL A 1035 13.04 -36.16 20.20
CA VAL A 1035 12.22 -35.31 21.10
C VAL A 1035 11.39 -36.19 22.06
N ARG A 1036 10.74 -37.23 21.53
CA ARG A 1036 10.00 -38.26 22.30
C ARG A 1036 10.94 -38.99 23.28
N THR A 1037 12.09 -39.50 22.82
CA THR A 1037 13.05 -40.26 23.64
C THR A 1037 13.63 -39.44 24.79
N VAL A 1038 13.94 -38.15 24.56
CA VAL A 1038 14.42 -37.24 25.60
C VAL A 1038 13.33 -36.98 26.63
N THR A 1039 12.11 -36.61 26.18
CA THR A 1039 11.02 -36.27 27.10
C THR A 1039 10.55 -37.48 27.93
N LYS A 1040 10.55 -38.69 27.34
CA LYS A 1040 10.18 -39.95 28.03
C LYS A 1040 11.06 -40.27 29.25
N ARG A 1041 12.30 -39.75 29.28
CA ARG A 1041 13.26 -39.86 30.41
C ARG A 1041 13.13 -38.75 31.46
N SER A 1042 12.26 -37.78 31.24
CA SER A 1042 12.05 -36.63 32.13
C SER A 1042 10.72 -36.70 32.89
N LEU A 1043 10.58 -35.87 33.92
CA LEU A 1043 9.33 -35.74 34.67
C LEU A 1043 8.32 -34.76 34.06
N TYR A 1044 8.67 -34.01 33.00
CA TYR A 1044 7.75 -33.12 32.30
C TYR A 1044 6.51 -33.86 31.76
N ARG A 1045 6.70 -35.10 31.26
CA ARG A 1045 5.62 -35.96 30.76
C ARG A 1045 4.56 -36.34 31.80
N LYS A 1046 4.83 -36.15 33.09
CA LYS A 1046 3.90 -36.43 34.20
C LYS A 1046 3.01 -35.23 34.56
N ALA A 1047 2.92 -34.22 33.70
CA ALA A 1047 2.11 -33.04 33.91
C ALA A 1047 1.33 -32.62 32.65
N GLU A 1048 0.00 -32.56 32.75
CA GLU A 1048 -0.86 -31.84 31.79
C GLU A 1048 -0.42 -30.37 31.73
N SER A 1049 0.35 -30.01 30.70
CA SER A 1049 1.12 -28.76 30.64
C SER A 1049 1.27 -28.28 29.20
N ARG A 1050 1.68 -27.03 29.00
CA ARG A 1050 1.99 -26.48 27.66
C ARG A 1050 3.21 -27.13 26.99
N TYR A 1051 3.92 -28.02 27.68
CA TYR A 1051 5.04 -28.78 27.12
C TYR A 1051 4.58 -30.05 26.39
N MET A 1052 3.30 -30.40 26.48
CA MET A 1052 2.68 -31.55 25.81
C MET A 1052 1.60 -31.08 24.84
N THR A 1053 1.35 -31.84 23.77
CA THR A 1053 0.22 -31.60 22.87
C THR A 1053 -1.07 -32.19 23.45
N SER A 1054 -2.20 -31.94 22.78
CA SER A 1054 -3.48 -32.61 23.05
C SER A 1054 -3.63 -33.96 22.32
N HIS A 1055 -2.60 -34.43 21.62
CA HIS A 1055 -2.59 -35.69 20.89
C HIS A 1055 -1.86 -36.75 21.73
N ALA A 1056 -2.43 -37.95 21.80
CA ALA A 1056 -1.91 -39.07 22.59
C ALA A 1056 -1.62 -40.29 21.71
N VAL A 1057 -0.48 -40.93 21.94
CA VAL A 1057 -0.06 -42.17 21.27
C VAL A 1057 0.30 -43.17 22.35
N GLU A 1058 -0.29 -44.37 22.32
CA GLU A 1058 -0.11 -45.41 23.35
C GLU A 1058 -0.35 -44.88 24.79
N ASP A 1059 -1.41 -44.07 24.97
CA ASP A 1059 -1.78 -43.39 26.22
C ASP A 1059 -0.75 -42.38 26.80
N GLU A 1060 0.36 -42.12 26.10
CA GLU A 1060 1.28 -41.01 26.42
C GLU A 1060 0.99 -39.79 25.52
N LEU A 1061 0.88 -38.60 26.12
CA LEU A 1061 0.80 -37.34 25.37
C LEU A 1061 2.10 -37.09 24.60
N GLU A 1062 2.01 -36.56 23.37
CA GLU A 1062 3.18 -36.20 22.59
C GLU A 1062 3.84 -34.91 23.13
N PRO A 1063 5.18 -34.85 23.26
CA PRO A 1063 5.89 -33.61 23.62
C PRO A 1063 5.80 -32.53 22.54
N LEU A 1064 5.48 -31.30 22.96
CA LEU A 1064 5.44 -30.11 22.09
C LEU A 1064 6.84 -29.49 21.88
N TYR A 1065 7.80 -29.72 22.77
CA TYR A 1065 9.12 -29.07 22.75
C TYR A 1065 10.29 -30.02 23.08
N PHE A 1066 11.50 -29.64 22.69
CA PHE A 1066 12.73 -30.41 22.93
C PHE A 1066 13.30 -30.16 24.34
N GLY A 1067 12.91 -31.01 25.30
CA GLY A 1067 13.42 -30.97 26.68
C GLY A 1067 14.89 -31.41 26.89
N GLY A 1068 15.74 -31.34 25.85
CA GLY A 1068 17.14 -31.80 25.91
C GLY A 1068 18.15 -30.77 26.40
N GLY A 1069 17.73 -29.50 26.49
CA GLY A 1069 18.57 -28.35 26.84
C GLY A 1069 19.37 -27.78 25.67
N ILE A 1070 19.73 -26.50 25.76
CA ILE A 1070 20.34 -25.74 24.66
C ILE A 1070 21.61 -26.40 24.06
N PRO A 1071 22.58 -26.93 24.85
CA PRO A 1071 23.82 -27.46 24.28
C PRO A 1071 23.60 -28.65 23.33
N LYS A 1072 22.64 -29.53 23.65
CA LYS A 1072 22.28 -30.66 22.78
C LYS A 1072 21.48 -30.23 21.56
N TYR A 1073 20.68 -29.17 21.70
CA TYR A 1073 20.01 -28.59 20.55
C TYR A 1073 21.04 -27.98 19.58
N VAL A 1074 22.03 -27.25 20.10
CA VAL A 1074 23.17 -26.74 19.31
C VAL A 1074 24.01 -27.87 18.69
N GLU A 1075 24.21 -28.99 19.39
CA GLU A 1075 24.85 -30.19 18.82
C GLU A 1075 24.08 -30.72 17.60
N GLU A 1076 22.76 -30.91 17.72
CA GLU A 1076 21.89 -31.41 16.64
C GLU A 1076 21.77 -30.41 15.46
N LEU A 1077 21.71 -29.10 15.74
CA LEU A 1077 21.80 -28.03 14.74
C LEU A 1077 23.12 -28.09 13.95
N ASN A 1078 24.25 -28.40 14.61
CA ASN A 1078 25.54 -28.57 13.92
C ASN A 1078 25.61 -29.89 13.13
N VAL A 1079 25.02 -30.98 13.63
CA VAL A 1079 24.94 -32.26 12.93
C VAL A 1079 24.10 -32.17 11.65
N SER A 1080 23.00 -31.41 11.64
CA SER A 1080 22.22 -31.21 10.41
C SER A 1080 23.00 -30.46 9.32
N LEU A 1081 23.91 -29.57 9.71
CA LEU A 1081 24.76 -28.81 8.80
C LEU A 1081 25.89 -29.65 8.19
N THR A 1082 26.28 -30.77 8.82
CA THR A 1082 27.23 -31.74 8.24
C THR A 1082 26.52 -32.81 7.40
N ARG A 1083 25.36 -33.31 7.86
CA ARG A 1083 24.49 -34.26 7.13
C ARG A 1083 23.64 -33.63 6.02
N TRP A 1084 24.09 -32.50 5.46
CA TRP A 1084 23.33 -31.63 4.55
C TRP A 1084 22.68 -32.36 3.35
N ARG A 1085 23.37 -33.34 2.74
CA ARG A 1085 22.84 -34.12 1.60
C ARG A 1085 21.89 -35.27 1.98
N GLU A 1086 21.81 -35.65 3.24
CA GLU A 1086 20.91 -36.69 3.75
C GLU A 1086 19.63 -36.08 4.34
N ALA A 1087 19.80 -34.97 5.08
CA ALA A 1087 18.73 -34.30 5.79
C ALA A 1087 17.78 -33.53 4.86
N PHE A 1088 18.27 -33.02 3.73
CA PHE A 1088 17.54 -32.06 2.90
C PHE A 1088 17.33 -32.51 1.45
N ILE A 1089 16.13 -32.27 0.96
CA ILE A 1089 15.77 -32.26 -0.46
C ILE A 1089 16.11 -30.87 -0.99
N MET A 1090 16.83 -30.82 -2.12
CA MET A 1090 17.33 -29.60 -2.74
C MET A 1090 16.94 -29.53 -4.21
N LYS A 1091 16.50 -28.35 -4.65
CA LYS A 1091 16.29 -27.99 -6.05
C LYS A 1091 17.29 -26.91 -6.42
N SER A 1092 18.21 -27.20 -7.34
CA SER A 1092 19.13 -26.20 -7.92
C SER A 1092 18.51 -25.54 -9.14
N SER A 1093 19.03 -24.37 -9.49
CA SER A 1093 18.73 -23.72 -10.77
C SER A 1093 19.09 -24.63 -11.94
N ILE A 1094 18.20 -24.75 -12.92
CA ILE A 1094 18.50 -25.35 -14.21
C ILE A 1094 19.39 -24.36 -14.98
N GLN A 1095 20.49 -24.83 -15.58
CA GLN A 1095 21.33 -24.07 -16.51
C GLN A 1095 20.77 -24.10 -17.94
#